data_AF-A0A7Y7DDY4-F1
#
_entry.id   AF-A0A7Y7DDY4-F1
#
_cell.length_a   1.000
_cell.length_b   1.000
_cell.length_c   1.000
_cell.angle_alpha   90.00
_cell.angle_beta   90.00
_cell.angle_gamma   90.00
#
_symmetry.space_group_name_H-M   'P 1'
#
loop_
_entity.id
_entity.type
_entity.pdbx_description
1 polymer ?
#
loop_
_entity_poly.entity_id
_entity_poly.type
_entity_poly.pdbx_seq_one_letter_code
_entity_poly.pdbx_strand_id
1 'polypeptide(L)'
;MYIRKFFTIFLVFLFVQQNLFAQDLATKIQTFFDTYQKESPPEKVHLHLDKHTYTLGEDLWFSAYLVAGSSQFLSPLSKTLYVDLFDGEGLLLEQRIVKIENGRGKGDFALPLFGKAGVYRLKAYTAWMRNFGEDYFFETEIRVIDGAAGSFLPQINFTQISSQSGKVNYQTEITAINQNGNPLSGEKIELIVWGSDEEIHRQDLILNTDGQVSFSFNIPEMPFEGLHAELIYLENGDYPVSKKIRLPHSLSLADIQFLPEGGSWVVGKKANLAFRAVAPDGEPLQIKGQIKGENIAFESNFAGLGKFEITPSKKDYEAEIMDPSTGESRTLKLPEPQESGLAMQVVNNPQASYLTVFIQGNTTPAPLLLVSQTRGILNYMIQGALTNGVWGVRIPKENLIPGINQISVLNESGIPLLERLIFIQPEVNLSMDVNLVGELTPRNKLQLELESKIQDNPTSGTFSLAVLDAEQVQDESDLYGTIASNFFLSSDLKGKIHNPGFYFKNQNPETLAALDLVMLTHGWRRITWNEVLENKIPEVQYFIERGINIEGQVIDQEDTRKGLSGGKITALVGEGIEIVSTEFGPNGRFIFRDLEYQDSAKVTITAEDNRLKNFIDVEVIRPEPVFTQIKSTYPNQFAWPQALAESFEARNLMKQLNEDPNLVDLEGVTVEGQTIEEGEEDVRKIFGTGDVTLDPEKIPASVGFTNVFQLIQGRVSGVQVFVNGLDVSVQIRGVGSLASGTEPLYLLDNFPVDASTLLQVNPRDVASVDVFKDPARAAIFGAQGANGVIAVYTKTGGGSYKSVGGTLVTTYGGYSIAREFYQPDYTEKSAQNSITDKRATIYWNPFLDIDNSGKINLEYFNSDEAKKHLIIIEGMDQEGHFLRFSRIFE
;
A
#
# COMPACT_ATOMS: atom_id res chain seq x y z
N MET A 1 -26.31 65.47 36.52
CA MET A 1 -25.03 65.35 35.76
C MET A 1 -24.25 64.05 36.05
N TYR A 2 -24.48 63.37 37.17
CA TYR A 2 -23.73 62.14 37.55
C TYR A 2 -24.21 60.83 36.89
N ILE A 3 -25.47 60.72 36.47
CA ILE A 3 -26.02 59.49 35.86
C ILE A 3 -25.52 59.25 34.42
N ARG A 4 -25.19 60.33 33.68
CA ARG A 4 -24.66 60.21 32.31
C ARG A 4 -23.21 59.69 32.25
N LYS A 5 -22.36 59.99 33.25
CA LYS A 5 -20.97 59.51 33.28
C LYS A 5 -20.85 58.03 33.68
N PHE A 6 -21.75 57.53 34.51
CA PHE A 6 -21.76 56.12 34.92
C PHE A 6 -22.21 55.18 33.79
N PHE A 7 -23.16 55.62 32.96
CA PHE A 7 -23.63 54.86 31.80
C PHE A 7 -22.57 54.78 30.69
N THR A 8 -21.75 55.84 30.50
CA THR A 8 -20.65 55.83 29.53
C THR A 8 -19.47 54.96 30.01
N ILE A 9 -19.18 54.91 31.31
CA ILE A 9 -18.13 54.04 31.86
C ILE A 9 -18.54 52.56 31.82
N PHE A 10 -19.83 52.24 32.04
CA PHE A 10 -20.35 50.86 31.93
C PHE A 10 -20.38 50.36 30.48
N LEU A 11 -20.70 51.23 29.51
CA LEU A 11 -20.63 50.92 28.08
C LEU A 11 -19.19 50.76 27.58
N VAL A 12 -18.22 51.51 28.12
CA VAL A 12 -16.79 51.32 27.83
C VAL A 12 -16.26 50.03 28.48
N PHE A 13 -16.74 49.65 29.67
CA PHE A 13 -16.35 48.38 30.29
C PHE A 13 -16.93 47.15 29.56
N LEU A 14 -18.15 47.25 29.01
CA LEU A 14 -18.74 46.23 28.14
C LEU A 14 -18.01 46.12 26.79
N PHE A 15 -17.54 47.23 26.21
CA PHE A 15 -16.73 47.23 24.98
C PHE A 15 -15.28 46.73 25.19
N VAL A 16 -14.72 46.92 26.39
CA VAL A 16 -13.37 46.41 26.74
C VAL A 16 -13.39 44.92 27.08
N GLN A 17 -14.47 44.39 27.67
CA GLN A 17 -14.57 42.94 27.92
C GLN A 17 -14.78 42.11 26.64
N GLN A 18 -15.51 42.60 25.64
CA GLN A 18 -15.66 41.87 24.37
C GLN A 18 -14.34 41.69 23.59
N ASN A 19 -13.39 42.61 23.74
CA ASN A 19 -12.07 42.48 23.11
C ASN A 19 -11.15 41.47 23.82
N LEU A 20 -11.35 41.24 25.13
CA LEU A 20 -10.54 40.27 25.90
C LEU A 20 -10.96 38.81 25.65
N PHE A 21 -12.25 38.53 25.41
CA PHE A 21 -12.72 37.17 25.10
C PHE A 21 -12.38 36.71 23.67
N ALA A 22 -12.38 37.62 22.69
CA ALA A 22 -12.00 37.30 21.30
C ALA A 22 -10.49 37.03 21.14
N GLN A 23 -9.63 37.69 21.93
CA GLN A 23 -8.19 37.40 21.97
C GLN A 23 -7.89 36.00 22.54
N ASP A 24 -8.69 35.51 23.49
CA ASP A 24 -8.50 34.17 24.09
C ASP A 24 -8.75 33.03 23.09
N LEU A 25 -9.80 33.12 22.26
CA LEU A 25 -10.11 32.09 21.26
C LEU A 25 -9.05 31.99 20.16
N ALA A 26 -8.64 33.13 19.59
CA ALA A 26 -7.62 33.16 18.54
C ALA A 26 -6.28 32.56 19.04
N THR A 27 -5.85 32.92 20.25
CA THR A 27 -4.63 32.37 20.86
C THR A 27 -4.75 30.88 21.16
N LYS A 28 -5.91 30.39 21.61
CA LYS A 28 -6.16 28.95 21.80
C LYS A 28 -6.03 28.16 20.50
N ILE A 29 -6.67 28.64 19.44
CA ILE A 29 -6.60 28.00 18.10
C ILE A 29 -5.15 27.96 17.62
N GLN A 30 -4.42 29.07 17.73
CA GLN A 30 -3.02 29.13 17.33
C GLN A 30 -2.17 28.13 18.15
N THR A 31 -2.33 28.13 19.48
CA THR A 31 -1.60 27.22 20.39
C THR A 31 -1.84 25.75 20.05
N PHE A 32 -3.10 25.38 19.74
CA PHE A 32 -3.44 24.02 19.35
C PHE A 32 -2.69 23.60 18.08
N PHE A 33 -2.77 24.39 17.00
CA PHE A 33 -2.12 24.04 15.73
C PHE A 33 -0.59 24.00 15.87
N ASP A 34 0.01 24.95 16.61
CA ASP A 34 1.44 24.94 16.90
C ASP A 34 1.87 23.67 17.66
N THR A 35 1.05 23.23 18.63
CA THR A 35 1.33 22.01 19.40
C THR A 35 1.11 20.74 18.56
N TYR A 36 0.04 20.69 17.77
CA TYR A 36 -0.25 19.59 16.85
C TYR A 36 0.90 19.35 15.86
N GLN A 37 1.44 20.42 15.27
CA GLN A 37 2.59 20.34 14.35
C GLN A 37 3.84 19.79 15.03
N LYS A 38 4.06 20.16 16.30
CA LYS A 38 5.26 19.80 17.06
C LYS A 38 5.21 18.37 17.60
N GLU A 39 4.05 17.94 18.10
CA GLU A 39 3.91 16.67 18.82
C GLU A 39 3.43 15.53 17.92
N SER A 40 2.65 15.83 16.87
CA SER A 40 2.03 14.82 16.01
C SER A 40 2.18 15.14 14.51
N PRO A 41 3.40 15.33 13.99
CA PRO A 41 3.60 15.68 12.59
C PRO A 41 3.11 14.55 11.66
N PRO A 42 2.22 14.82 10.69
CA PRO A 42 1.80 13.81 9.72
C PRO A 42 2.97 13.31 8.87
N GLU A 43 2.91 12.05 8.44
CA GLU A 43 3.69 11.56 7.30
C GLU A 43 2.75 11.17 6.16
N LYS A 44 3.25 11.24 4.92
CA LYS A 44 2.55 10.81 3.71
C LYS A 44 3.49 10.04 2.81
N VAL A 45 2.97 9.04 2.13
CA VAL A 45 3.73 8.18 1.21
C VAL A 45 3.21 8.32 -0.22
N HIS A 46 4.10 8.21 -1.19
CA HIS A 46 3.79 8.00 -2.60
C HIS A 46 4.71 6.90 -3.16
N LEU A 47 4.16 6.00 -3.98
CA LEU A 47 4.96 5.08 -4.78
C LEU A 47 4.83 5.44 -6.27
N HIS A 48 5.96 5.63 -6.93
CA HIS A 48 6.04 5.68 -8.39
C HIS A 48 6.40 4.28 -8.90
N LEU A 49 5.54 3.71 -9.76
CA LEU A 49 5.71 2.39 -10.36
C LEU A 49 6.35 2.52 -11.75
N ASP A 50 7.00 1.45 -12.25
CA ASP A 50 7.47 1.45 -13.64
C ASP A 50 6.31 1.51 -14.65
N LYS A 51 5.19 0.83 -14.37
CA LYS A 51 3.94 0.87 -15.16
C LYS A 51 2.73 0.47 -14.29
N HIS A 52 1.53 0.46 -14.85
CA HIS A 52 0.31 0.05 -14.12
C HIS A 52 -0.36 -1.20 -14.69
N THR A 53 0.02 -1.65 -15.89
CA THR A 53 -0.46 -2.88 -16.50
C THR A 53 0.69 -3.86 -16.70
N TYR A 54 0.54 -5.06 -16.13
CA TYR A 54 1.54 -6.13 -16.11
C TYR A 54 0.95 -7.44 -16.65
N THR A 55 1.81 -8.33 -17.12
CA THR A 55 1.47 -9.74 -17.31
C THR A 55 1.94 -10.60 -16.14
N LEU A 56 1.32 -11.75 -15.92
CA LEU A 56 1.84 -12.77 -14.99
C LEU A 56 3.33 -13.09 -15.29
N GLY A 57 4.13 -13.33 -14.26
CA GLY A 57 5.58 -13.56 -14.39
C GLY A 57 6.45 -12.30 -14.49
N GLU A 58 5.87 -11.10 -14.74
CA GLU A 58 6.64 -9.85 -14.75
C GLU A 58 7.06 -9.38 -13.36
N ASP A 59 8.07 -8.51 -13.32
CA ASP A 59 8.45 -7.78 -12.11
C ASP A 59 7.79 -6.41 -12.09
N LEU A 60 7.17 -6.10 -10.96
CA LEU A 60 6.71 -4.75 -10.64
C LEU A 60 7.81 -4.03 -9.88
N TRP A 61 8.20 -2.86 -10.36
CA TRP A 61 9.22 -2.04 -9.73
C TRP A 61 8.62 -0.76 -9.16
N PHE A 62 9.10 -0.33 -7.99
CA PHE A 62 8.63 0.91 -7.38
C PHE A 62 9.74 1.74 -6.71
N SER A 63 9.53 3.05 -6.72
CA SER A 63 10.29 4.05 -5.96
C SER A 63 9.36 4.70 -4.94
N ALA A 64 9.80 4.82 -3.69
CA ALA A 64 9.02 5.35 -2.59
C ALA A 64 9.46 6.78 -2.23
N TYR A 65 8.49 7.65 -1.97
CA TYR A 65 8.66 8.99 -1.44
C TYR A 65 7.87 9.10 -0.15
N LEU A 66 8.55 9.43 0.95
CA LEU A 66 7.97 9.68 2.26
C LEU A 66 8.21 11.15 2.59
N VAL A 67 7.13 11.91 2.78
CA VAL A 67 7.21 13.34 3.10
C VAL A 67 6.61 13.65 4.47
N ALA A 68 7.16 14.65 5.14
CA ALA A 68 6.53 15.28 6.29
C ALA A 68 5.26 16.00 5.80
N GLY A 69 4.10 15.46 6.14
CA GLY A 69 2.85 15.81 5.47
C GLY A 69 2.45 17.28 5.56
N SER A 70 2.83 18.00 6.62
CA SER A 70 2.47 19.41 6.78
C SER A 70 3.26 20.34 5.85
N SER A 71 4.58 20.13 5.74
CA SER A 71 5.48 20.96 4.92
C SER A 71 5.85 20.35 3.56
N GLN A 72 5.51 19.08 3.32
CA GLN A 72 5.77 18.33 2.09
C GLN A 72 7.25 18.12 1.73
N PHE A 73 8.19 18.37 2.64
CA PHE A 73 9.59 17.98 2.48
C PHE A 73 9.78 16.48 2.73
N LEU A 74 10.84 15.89 2.19
CA LEU A 74 11.22 14.50 2.49
C LEU A 74 11.35 14.30 4.02
N SER A 75 10.66 13.28 4.53
CA SER A 75 10.58 13.03 5.96
C SER A 75 11.90 12.44 6.46
N PRO A 76 12.53 13.03 7.49
CA PRO A 76 13.65 12.42 8.18
C PRO A 76 13.19 11.56 9.36
N LEU A 77 11.88 11.31 9.53
CA LEU A 77 11.33 10.66 10.73
C LEU A 77 11.38 9.14 10.63
N SER A 78 10.44 8.51 9.93
CA SER A 78 10.38 7.05 9.82
C SER A 78 11.43 6.53 8.83
N LYS A 79 12.15 5.46 9.21
CA LYS A 79 13.08 4.72 8.35
C LYS A 79 12.51 3.41 7.81
N THR A 80 11.31 3.04 8.24
CA THR A 80 10.64 1.79 7.87
C THR A 80 9.33 2.10 7.18
N LEU A 81 9.18 1.57 5.97
CA LEU A 81 7.96 1.64 5.17
C LEU A 81 7.46 0.22 4.89
N TYR A 82 6.20 -0.05 5.16
CA TYR A 82 5.55 -1.30 4.77
C TYR A 82 4.87 -1.08 3.43
N VAL A 83 5.08 -2.00 2.49
CA VAL A 83 4.40 -2.03 1.20
C VAL A 83 3.77 -3.41 1.02
N ASP A 84 2.44 -3.45 0.97
CA ASP A 84 1.63 -4.65 0.89
C ASP A 84 1.09 -4.82 -0.54
N LEU A 85 1.27 -6.00 -1.13
CA LEU A 85 0.71 -6.38 -2.43
C LEU A 85 -0.45 -7.36 -2.24
N PHE A 86 -1.63 -7.00 -2.75
CA PHE A 86 -2.83 -7.83 -2.72
C PHE A 86 -3.20 -8.31 -4.12
N ASP A 87 -3.70 -9.55 -4.22
CA ASP A 87 -4.22 -10.11 -5.47
C ASP A 87 -5.60 -9.53 -5.85
N GLY A 88 -6.14 -10.00 -6.98
CA GLY A 88 -7.45 -9.56 -7.48
C GLY A 88 -8.65 -9.90 -6.59
N GLU A 89 -8.50 -10.81 -5.62
CA GLU A 89 -9.53 -11.15 -4.63
C GLU A 89 -9.26 -10.46 -3.28
N GLY A 90 -8.27 -9.57 -3.23
CA GLY A 90 -7.92 -8.80 -2.05
C GLY A 90 -7.11 -9.58 -1.00
N LEU A 91 -6.56 -10.75 -1.32
CA LEU A 91 -5.69 -11.49 -0.40
C LEU A 91 -4.27 -10.94 -0.44
N LEU A 92 -3.63 -10.78 0.73
CA LEU A 92 -2.22 -10.40 0.80
C LEU A 92 -1.34 -11.49 0.17
N LEU A 93 -0.64 -11.15 -0.91
CA LEU A 93 0.36 -12.02 -1.52
C LEU A 93 1.70 -11.90 -0.81
N GLU A 94 2.15 -10.67 -0.60
CA GLU A 94 3.48 -10.40 -0.08
C GLU A 94 3.56 -9.00 0.54
N GLN A 95 4.36 -8.86 1.61
CA GLN A 95 4.72 -7.58 2.21
C GLN A 95 6.22 -7.33 2.02
N ARG A 96 6.57 -6.10 1.66
CA ARG A 96 7.95 -5.59 1.65
C ARG A 96 8.15 -4.62 2.80
N ILE A 97 9.20 -4.85 3.58
CA ILE A 97 9.67 -3.91 4.61
C ILE A 97 10.80 -3.09 3.99
N VAL A 98 10.47 -1.90 3.51
CA VAL A 98 11.37 -1.04 2.74
C VAL A 98 12.12 -0.11 3.67
N LYS A 99 13.46 -0.09 3.54
CA LYS A 99 14.31 0.89 4.21
C LYS A 99 14.13 2.26 3.55
N ILE A 100 13.85 3.28 4.36
CA ILE A 100 13.75 4.67 3.96
C ILE A 100 15.00 5.43 4.40
N GLU A 101 15.68 6.04 3.44
CA GLU A 101 16.83 6.91 3.65
C GLU A 101 16.52 8.28 3.05
N ASN A 102 16.59 9.33 3.88
CA ASN A 102 16.24 10.71 3.49
C ASN A 102 14.86 10.81 2.80
N GLY A 103 13.85 10.11 3.34
CA GLY A 103 12.50 10.10 2.80
C GLY A 103 12.35 9.34 1.47
N ARG A 104 13.36 8.56 1.04
CA ARG A 104 13.33 7.80 -0.21
C ARG A 104 13.56 6.31 0.04
N GLY A 105 12.92 5.46 -0.76
CA GLY A 105 13.07 4.01 -0.73
C GLY A 105 12.87 3.39 -2.11
N LYS A 106 13.20 2.11 -2.28
CA LYS A 106 12.90 1.34 -3.48
C LYS A 106 12.54 -0.09 -3.13
N GLY A 107 11.82 -0.74 -4.03
CA GLY A 107 11.54 -2.16 -3.93
C GLY A 107 10.89 -2.67 -5.20
N ASP A 108 10.51 -3.94 -5.13
CA ASP A 108 9.94 -4.66 -6.24
C ASP A 108 9.13 -5.88 -5.74
N PHE A 109 8.26 -6.37 -6.61
CA PHE A 109 7.54 -7.63 -6.44
C PHE A 109 7.69 -8.47 -7.70
N ALA A 110 7.93 -9.76 -7.53
CA ALA A 110 7.87 -10.73 -8.63
C ALA A 110 6.44 -11.26 -8.73
N LEU A 111 5.71 -10.89 -9.78
CA LEU A 111 4.40 -11.46 -10.01
C LEU A 111 4.55 -12.94 -10.38
N PRO A 112 3.74 -13.85 -9.80
CA PRO A 112 3.87 -15.26 -10.09
C PRO A 112 3.52 -15.55 -11.56
N LEU A 113 4.21 -16.52 -12.16
CA LEU A 113 3.95 -16.94 -13.54
C LEU A 113 2.56 -17.59 -13.68
N PHE A 114 2.06 -18.19 -12.60
CA PHE A 114 0.74 -18.79 -12.51
C PHE A 114 -0.03 -18.09 -11.40
N GLY A 115 -1.31 -17.79 -11.64
CA GLY A 115 -2.12 -17.08 -10.66
C GLY A 115 -3.40 -16.56 -11.29
N LYS A 116 -4.14 -15.74 -10.52
CA LYS A 116 -5.38 -15.14 -10.98
C LYS A 116 -5.09 -13.78 -11.60
N ALA A 117 -5.37 -13.60 -12.89
CA ALA A 117 -5.42 -12.27 -13.49
C ALA A 117 -6.52 -11.42 -12.83
N GLY A 118 -6.32 -10.10 -12.74
CA GLY A 118 -7.28 -9.22 -12.10
C GLY A 118 -6.73 -7.82 -11.81
N VAL A 119 -7.45 -7.08 -10.96
CA VAL A 119 -7.04 -5.77 -10.46
C VAL A 119 -6.39 -5.98 -9.09
N TYR A 120 -5.07 -5.95 -9.06
CA TYR A 120 -4.26 -6.09 -7.85
C TYR A 120 -4.15 -4.72 -7.17
N ARG A 121 -3.73 -4.71 -5.91
CA ARG A 121 -3.59 -3.48 -5.15
C ARG A 121 -2.28 -3.40 -4.38
N LEU A 122 -1.67 -2.22 -4.38
CA LEU A 122 -0.58 -1.88 -3.48
C LEU A 122 -1.06 -0.94 -2.39
N LYS A 123 -0.64 -1.19 -1.16
CA LYS A 123 -0.86 -0.30 -0.01
C LYS A 123 0.47 0.01 0.68
N ALA A 124 0.74 1.27 0.99
CA ALA A 124 1.99 1.67 1.64
C ALA A 124 1.78 2.64 2.82
N TYR A 125 2.45 2.35 3.94
CA TYR A 125 2.32 3.09 5.20
C TYR A 125 3.53 2.89 6.12
N THR A 126 3.76 3.85 7.02
CA THR A 126 4.67 3.70 8.16
C THR A 126 3.89 3.33 9.41
N ALA A 127 4.53 2.76 10.43
CA ALA A 127 3.87 2.54 11.72
C ALA A 127 3.32 3.83 12.31
N TRP A 128 4.04 4.96 12.15
CA TRP A 128 3.61 6.27 12.63
C TRP A 128 2.31 6.77 11.97
N MET A 129 2.12 6.52 10.68
CA MET A 129 0.90 6.91 9.95
C MET A 129 -0.36 6.27 10.55
N ARG A 130 -0.25 5.11 11.20
CA ARG A 130 -1.38 4.39 11.82
C ARG A 130 -2.07 5.18 12.94
N ASN A 131 -1.40 6.17 13.53
CA ASN A 131 -2.01 7.05 14.53
C ASN A 131 -3.05 8.02 13.94
N PHE A 132 -3.11 8.17 12.62
CA PHE A 132 -3.92 9.18 11.94
C PHE A 132 -5.05 8.60 11.09
N GLY A 133 -5.21 7.26 11.08
CA GLY A 133 -6.21 6.55 10.29
C GLY A 133 -5.70 6.03 8.95
N GLU A 134 -6.31 4.95 8.49
CA GLU A 134 -5.89 4.19 7.29
C GLU A 134 -6.30 4.87 5.98
N ASP A 135 -7.28 5.78 6.03
CA ASP A 135 -7.78 6.53 4.85
C ASP A 135 -6.69 7.37 4.17
N TYR A 136 -5.55 7.59 4.84
CA TYR A 136 -4.42 8.39 4.36
C TYR A 136 -3.22 7.55 3.90
N PHE A 137 -3.35 6.23 3.93
CA PHE A 137 -2.32 5.35 3.42
C PHE A 137 -2.28 5.47 1.90
N PHE A 138 -1.09 5.33 1.33
CA PHE A 138 -1.00 5.31 -0.12
C PHE A 138 -1.63 4.01 -0.60
N GLU A 139 -2.54 4.10 -1.56
CA GLU A 139 -3.20 2.95 -2.17
C GLU A 139 -3.28 3.18 -3.68
N THR A 140 -2.84 2.21 -4.47
CA THR A 140 -2.96 2.24 -5.93
C THR A 140 -3.35 0.87 -6.48
N GLU A 141 -4.05 0.87 -7.59
CA GLU A 141 -4.46 -0.33 -8.32
C GLU A 141 -3.47 -0.60 -9.46
N ILE A 142 -3.18 -1.87 -9.71
CA ILE A 142 -2.46 -2.31 -10.91
C ILE A 142 -3.29 -3.38 -11.60
N ARG A 143 -3.13 -3.49 -12.90
CA ARG A 143 -3.77 -4.51 -13.69
C ARG A 143 -2.81 -5.63 -14.00
N VAL A 144 -3.17 -6.86 -13.63
CA VAL A 144 -2.42 -8.07 -13.97
C VAL A 144 -3.25 -8.88 -14.95
N ILE A 145 -2.71 -9.11 -16.14
CA ILE A 145 -3.33 -9.95 -17.17
C ILE A 145 -2.59 -11.27 -17.32
N ASP A 146 -3.32 -12.30 -17.70
CA ASP A 146 -2.72 -13.53 -18.21
C ASP A 146 -2.52 -13.36 -19.72
N GLY A 147 -1.25 -13.29 -20.15
CA GLY A 147 -0.88 -13.12 -21.55
C GLY A 147 -1.22 -14.33 -22.43
N ALA A 148 -1.38 -15.53 -21.84
CA ALA A 148 -1.78 -16.74 -22.55
C ALA A 148 -3.31 -16.88 -22.67
N ALA A 149 -4.09 -16.21 -21.82
CA ALA A 149 -5.55 -16.30 -21.79
C ALA A 149 -6.26 -15.43 -22.87
N GLY A 150 -5.72 -15.45 -24.09
CA GLY A 150 -6.24 -14.75 -25.26
C GLY A 150 -7.35 -15.50 -26.01
N SER A 151 -7.70 -16.72 -25.57
CA SER A 151 -8.76 -17.53 -26.19
C SER A 151 -10.17 -16.96 -25.95
N PHE A 152 -10.37 -16.20 -24.87
CA PHE A 152 -11.66 -15.63 -24.48
C PHE A 152 -11.56 -14.16 -24.05
N LEU A 153 -12.01 -13.26 -24.92
CA LEU A 153 -12.03 -11.82 -24.71
C LEU A 153 -13.48 -11.29 -24.82
N PRO A 154 -14.29 -11.43 -23.75
CA PRO A 154 -15.67 -10.97 -23.74
C PRO A 154 -15.76 -9.45 -23.53
N GLN A 155 -16.72 -8.83 -24.20
CA GLN A 155 -17.21 -7.48 -23.96
C GLN A 155 -18.69 -7.57 -23.59
N ILE A 156 -19.03 -7.07 -22.39
CA ILE A 156 -20.41 -6.96 -21.93
C ILE A 156 -20.90 -5.54 -22.15
N ASN A 157 -22.16 -5.39 -22.53
CA ASN A 157 -22.85 -4.11 -22.62
C ASN A 157 -24.21 -4.21 -21.96
N PHE A 158 -24.51 -3.30 -21.02
CA PHE A 158 -25.79 -3.23 -20.33
C PHE A 158 -26.66 -2.18 -21.02
N THR A 159 -27.60 -2.65 -21.85
CA THR A 159 -28.42 -1.78 -22.70
C THR A 159 -29.56 -1.12 -21.94
N GLN A 160 -30.07 -1.78 -20.89
CA GLN A 160 -31.10 -1.23 -20.03
C GLN A 160 -31.00 -1.83 -18.62
N ILE A 161 -31.19 -1.00 -17.60
CA ILE A 161 -31.36 -1.43 -16.21
C ILE A 161 -32.67 -0.84 -15.70
N SER A 162 -33.47 -1.66 -15.00
CA SER A 162 -34.69 -1.16 -14.36
C SER A 162 -34.94 -1.83 -13.03
N SER A 163 -35.26 -1.03 -12.01
CA SER A 163 -35.75 -1.53 -10.73
C SER A 163 -37.27 -1.56 -10.67
N GLN A 164 -37.86 -2.74 -10.42
CA GLN A 164 -39.29 -2.91 -10.18
C GLN A 164 -39.56 -4.04 -9.17
N SER A 165 -40.46 -3.78 -8.21
CA SER A 165 -40.93 -4.78 -7.23
C SER A 165 -39.81 -5.45 -6.42
N GLY A 166 -38.76 -4.72 -6.05
CA GLY A 166 -37.64 -5.23 -5.25
C GLY A 166 -36.63 -6.07 -6.03
N LYS A 167 -36.67 -6.01 -7.36
CA LYS A 167 -35.73 -6.68 -8.27
C LYS A 167 -35.18 -5.70 -9.29
N VAL A 168 -33.90 -5.88 -9.62
CA VAL A 168 -33.24 -5.16 -10.71
C VAL A 168 -33.17 -6.09 -11.92
N ASN A 169 -33.77 -5.65 -13.03
CA ASN A 169 -33.70 -6.31 -14.33
C ASN A 169 -32.56 -5.72 -15.16
N TYR A 170 -31.73 -6.60 -15.71
CA TYR A 170 -30.64 -6.26 -16.62
C TYR A 170 -30.98 -6.76 -18.02
N GLN A 171 -30.93 -5.87 -19.01
CA GLN A 171 -30.85 -6.24 -20.42
C GLN A 171 -29.41 -6.09 -20.88
N THR A 172 -28.89 -7.15 -21.47
CA THR A 172 -27.45 -7.28 -21.69
C THR A 172 -27.15 -7.87 -23.06
N GLU A 173 -26.08 -7.37 -23.66
CA GLU A 173 -25.46 -7.92 -24.86
C GLU A 173 -24.01 -8.29 -24.56
N ILE A 174 -23.59 -9.48 -24.97
CA ILE A 174 -22.19 -9.92 -24.90
C ILE A 174 -21.69 -10.13 -26.33
N THR A 175 -20.48 -9.64 -26.60
CA THR A 175 -19.67 -10.03 -27.76
C THR A 175 -18.42 -10.72 -27.25
N ALA A 176 -18.06 -11.90 -27.77
CA ALA A 176 -16.82 -12.57 -27.40
C ALA A 176 -15.99 -12.93 -28.64
N ILE A 177 -14.72 -12.56 -28.58
CA ILE A 177 -13.71 -12.82 -29.60
C ILE A 177 -12.50 -13.50 -28.96
N ASN A 178 -11.63 -14.08 -29.79
CA ASN A 178 -10.27 -14.44 -29.38
C ASN A 178 -9.27 -13.33 -29.73
N GLN A 179 -8.01 -13.53 -29.34
CA GLN A 179 -6.90 -12.58 -29.58
C GLN A 179 -6.65 -12.26 -31.07
N ASN A 180 -7.06 -13.14 -31.98
CA ASN A 180 -6.96 -12.90 -33.43
C ASN A 180 -8.12 -12.06 -33.98
N GLY A 181 -9.05 -11.64 -33.12
CA GLY A 181 -10.26 -10.91 -33.50
C GLY A 181 -11.36 -11.79 -34.10
N ASN A 182 -11.22 -13.12 -34.06
CA ASN A 182 -12.24 -14.01 -34.60
C ASN A 182 -13.38 -14.19 -33.57
N PRO A 183 -14.64 -14.18 -34.01
CA PRO A 183 -15.79 -14.43 -33.14
C PRO A 183 -15.79 -15.87 -32.61
N LEU A 184 -16.19 -16.04 -31.35
CA LEU A 184 -16.41 -17.35 -30.74
C LEU A 184 -17.79 -17.92 -31.14
N SER A 185 -17.96 -18.17 -32.44
CA SER A 185 -19.26 -18.50 -33.03
C SER A 185 -19.82 -19.85 -32.55
N GLY A 186 -21.04 -19.86 -32.02
CA GLY A 186 -21.71 -21.09 -31.56
C GLY A 186 -21.19 -21.66 -30.24
N GLU A 187 -20.21 -21.00 -29.62
CA GLU A 187 -19.64 -21.40 -28.34
C GLU A 187 -20.60 -21.15 -27.18
N LYS A 188 -20.44 -21.93 -26.11
CA LYS A 188 -21.19 -21.78 -24.87
C LYS A 188 -20.41 -20.93 -23.88
N ILE A 189 -21.10 -20.00 -23.23
CA ILE A 189 -20.58 -19.19 -22.12
C ILE A 189 -21.51 -19.38 -20.94
N GLU A 190 -20.96 -19.61 -19.76
CA GLU A 190 -21.71 -19.57 -18.52
C GLU A 190 -21.54 -18.19 -17.87
N LEU A 191 -22.66 -17.58 -17.48
CA LEU A 191 -22.70 -16.36 -16.68
C LEU A 191 -23.07 -16.73 -15.23
N ILE A 192 -22.25 -16.31 -14.28
CA ILE A 192 -22.54 -16.36 -12.85
C ILE A 192 -22.50 -14.95 -12.31
N VAL A 193 -23.52 -14.54 -11.56
CA VAL A 193 -23.53 -13.27 -10.83
C VAL A 193 -23.29 -13.55 -9.36
N TRP A 194 -22.26 -12.92 -8.82
CA TRP A 194 -21.82 -13.06 -7.44
C TRP A 194 -22.09 -11.76 -6.68
N GLY A 195 -22.40 -11.87 -5.39
CA GLY A 195 -22.40 -10.72 -4.49
C GLY A 195 -22.49 -11.16 -3.03
N SER A 196 -21.72 -10.50 -2.18
CA SER A 196 -21.48 -10.87 -0.77
C SER A 196 -21.00 -12.32 -0.65
N ASP A 197 -20.11 -12.73 -1.55
CA ASP A 197 -19.54 -14.09 -1.69
C ASP A 197 -20.57 -15.22 -1.95
N GLU A 198 -21.80 -14.86 -2.34
CA GLU A 198 -22.86 -15.80 -2.69
C GLU A 198 -23.21 -15.73 -4.18
N GLU A 199 -23.55 -16.89 -4.76
CA GLU A 199 -24.12 -16.97 -6.09
C GLU A 199 -25.57 -16.44 -6.08
N ILE A 200 -25.80 -15.35 -6.80
CA ILE A 200 -27.11 -14.69 -6.90
C ILE A 200 -27.88 -15.19 -8.13
N HIS A 201 -27.16 -15.45 -9.22
CA HIS A 201 -27.75 -15.85 -10.50
C HIS A 201 -26.78 -16.69 -11.32
N ARG A 202 -27.32 -17.61 -12.12
CA ARG A 202 -26.57 -18.42 -13.09
C ARG A 202 -27.38 -18.61 -14.35
N GLN A 203 -26.73 -18.48 -15.50
CA GLN A 203 -27.35 -18.64 -16.81
C GLN A 203 -26.36 -19.13 -17.87
N ASP A 204 -26.77 -20.14 -18.64
CA ASP A 204 -26.04 -20.58 -19.83
C ASP A 204 -26.41 -19.72 -21.04
N LEU A 205 -25.41 -19.34 -21.82
CA LEU A 205 -25.52 -18.52 -23.02
C LEU A 205 -24.90 -19.25 -24.22
N ILE A 206 -25.48 -19.06 -25.41
CA ILE A 206 -24.97 -19.60 -26.66
C ILE A 206 -24.77 -18.44 -27.62
N LEU A 207 -23.54 -18.30 -28.13
CA LEU A 207 -23.19 -17.23 -29.07
C LEU A 207 -23.72 -17.52 -30.48
N ASN A 208 -24.15 -16.46 -31.17
CA ASN A 208 -24.53 -16.54 -32.57
C ASN A 208 -23.31 -16.66 -33.50
N THR A 209 -23.51 -16.59 -34.82
CA THR A 209 -22.43 -16.68 -35.81
C THR A 209 -21.42 -15.53 -35.72
N ASP A 210 -21.81 -14.40 -35.15
CA ASP A 210 -20.96 -13.22 -34.98
C ASP A 210 -20.31 -13.17 -33.58
N GLY A 211 -20.43 -14.23 -32.79
CA GLY A 211 -19.88 -14.28 -31.42
C GLY A 211 -20.68 -13.44 -30.42
N GLN A 212 -21.96 -13.18 -30.69
CA GLN A 212 -22.81 -12.30 -29.90
C GLN A 212 -24.01 -13.02 -29.28
N VAL A 213 -24.49 -12.51 -28.14
CA VAL A 213 -25.74 -12.96 -27.50
C VAL A 213 -26.42 -11.80 -26.76
N SER A 214 -27.73 -11.66 -26.92
CA SER A 214 -28.56 -10.74 -26.12
C SER A 214 -29.46 -11.54 -25.19
N PHE A 215 -29.53 -11.14 -23.93
CA PHE A 215 -30.30 -11.85 -22.90
C PHE A 215 -30.74 -10.89 -21.79
N SER A 216 -31.49 -11.40 -20.82
CA SER A 216 -31.90 -10.63 -19.65
C SER A 216 -31.95 -11.52 -18.42
N PHE A 217 -31.58 -10.94 -17.28
CA PHE A 217 -31.64 -11.60 -15.99
C PHE A 217 -32.10 -10.62 -14.90
N ASN A 218 -32.41 -11.15 -13.72
CA ASN A 218 -32.86 -10.35 -12.58
C ASN A 218 -32.10 -10.74 -11.34
N ILE A 219 -31.76 -9.75 -10.52
CA ILE A 219 -31.21 -9.94 -9.17
C ILE A 219 -32.04 -9.17 -8.13
N PRO A 220 -31.95 -9.51 -6.85
CA PRO A 220 -32.54 -8.70 -5.77
C PRO A 220 -32.01 -7.26 -5.79
N GLU A 221 -32.87 -6.29 -5.49
CA GLU A 221 -32.51 -4.88 -5.38
C GLU A 221 -31.85 -4.58 -4.02
N MET A 222 -30.57 -4.95 -3.90
CA MET A 222 -29.80 -4.79 -2.66
C MET A 222 -28.35 -4.37 -2.97
N PRO A 223 -27.70 -3.61 -2.06
CA PRO A 223 -26.29 -3.25 -2.20
C PRO A 223 -25.41 -4.45 -1.81
N PHE A 224 -25.22 -5.39 -2.73
CA PHE A 224 -24.29 -6.50 -2.53
C PHE A 224 -22.84 -6.01 -2.48
N GLU A 225 -22.05 -6.47 -1.52
CA GLU A 225 -20.61 -6.27 -1.53
C GLU A 225 -19.97 -7.10 -2.66
N GLY A 226 -18.97 -6.54 -3.36
CA GLY A 226 -18.26 -7.27 -4.42
C GLY A 226 -19.15 -7.74 -5.58
N LEU A 227 -20.22 -7.02 -5.91
CA LEU A 227 -21.16 -7.40 -6.96
C LEU A 227 -20.48 -7.47 -8.34
N HIS A 228 -20.39 -8.67 -8.91
CA HIS A 228 -19.74 -8.89 -10.20
C HIS A 228 -20.38 -10.02 -11.00
N ALA A 229 -20.19 -9.97 -12.31
CA ALA A 229 -20.45 -11.08 -13.21
C ALA A 229 -19.14 -11.81 -13.51
N GLU A 230 -19.16 -13.13 -13.39
CA GLU A 230 -18.12 -14.03 -13.85
C GLU A 230 -18.61 -14.72 -15.12
N LEU A 231 -17.86 -14.54 -16.21
CA LEU A 231 -18.09 -15.19 -17.50
C LEU A 231 -17.11 -16.34 -17.64
N ILE A 232 -17.61 -17.55 -17.85
CA ILE A 232 -16.80 -18.76 -17.95
C ILE A 232 -16.93 -19.35 -19.35
N TYR A 233 -15.79 -19.56 -20.00
CA TYR A 233 -15.67 -20.24 -21.30
C TYR A 233 -14.83 -21.50 -21.11
N LEU A 234 -15.27 -22.63 -21.66
CA LEU A 234 -14.51 -23.89 -21.63
C LEU A 234 -13.66 -24.01 -22.88
N GLU A 235 -12.39 -23.66 -22.78
CA GLU A 235 -11.41 -23.85 -23.84
C GLU A 235 -11.13 -25.34 -24.05
N ASN A 236 -11.16 -25.78 -25.30
CA ASN A 236 -10.99 -27.19 -25.70
C ASN A 236 -11.95 -28.17 -24.99
N GLY A 237 -13.06 -27.67 -24.43
CA GLY A 237 -14.09 -28.46 -23.75
C GLY A 237 -13.85 -28.73 -22.26
N ASP A 238 -12.61 -28.66 -21.77
CA ASP A 238 -12.26 -29.07 -20.41
C ASP A 238 -11.52 -27.99 -19.59
N TYR A 239 -11.02 -26.92 -20.23
CA TYR A 239 -10.22 -25.89 -19.53
C TYR A 239 -11.02 -24.60 -19.30
N PRO A 240 -11.47 -24.31 -18.07
CA PRO A 240 -12.24 -23.10 -17.80
C PRO A 240 -11.36 -21.85 -17.82
N VAL A 241 -11.71 -20.92 -18.70
CA VAL A 241 -11.20 -19.55 -18.72
C VAL A 241 -12.30 -18.64 -18.20
N SER A 242 -12.08 -18.00 -17.05
CA SER A 242 -13.05 -17.07 -16.48
C SER A 242 -12.59 -15.61 -16.55
N LYS A 243 -13.55 -14.71 -16.75
CA LYS A 243 -13.35 -13.25 -16.72
C LYS A 243 -14.37 -12.63 -15.78
N LYS A 244 -13.90 -11.86 -14.81
CA LYS A 244 -14.73 -11.16 -13.83
C LYS A 244 -14.85 -9.70 -14.18
N ILE A 245 -16.08 -9.19 -14.16
CA ILE A 245 -16.44 -7.82 -14.51
C ILE A 245 -17.45 -7.28 -13.51
N ARG A 246 -17.29 -6.04 -13.13
CA ARG A 246 -18.21 -5.38 -12.21
C ARG A 246 -19.59 -5.26 -12.84
N LEU A 247 -20.64 -5.49 -12.05
CA LEU A 247 -22.01 -5.27 -12.49
C LEU A 247 -22.46 -3.84 -12.13
N PRO A 248 -23.04 -3.07 -13.05
CA PRO A 248 -23.55 -1.74 -12.73
C PRO A 248 -24.71 -1.82 -11.72
N HIS A 249 -24.70 -0.92 -10.74
CA HIS A 249 -25.79 -0.81 -9.78
C HIS A 249 -26.96 -0.02 -10.36
N SER A 250 -28.18 -0.38 -9.97
CA SER A 250 -29.38 0.42 -10.26
C SER A 250 -29.30 1.79 -9.59
N LEU A 251 -29.80 2.83 -10.27
CA LEU A 251 -29.94 4.20 -9.79
C LEU A 251 -30.81 4.30 -8.52
N SER A 252 -31.69 3.33 -8.30
CA SER A 252 -32.47 3.17 -7.07
C SER A 252 -31.59 3.00 -5.81
N LEU A 253 -30.43 2.34 -5.96
CA LEU A 253 -29.46 2.07 -4.90
C LEU A 253 -28.34 3.11 -4.81
N ALA A 254 -28.24 4.01 -5.80
CA ALA A 254 -27.23 5.06 -5.83
C ALA A 254 -27.33 5.99 -4.60
N ASP A 255 -26.16 6.35 -4.05
CA ASP A 255 -26.01 7.39 -3.06
C ASP A 255 -25.80 8.73 -3.79
N ILE A 256 -26.83 9.56 -3.76
CA ILE A 256 -26.85 10.87 -4.42
C ILE A 256 -27.10 11.94 -3.36
N GLN A 257 -26.07 12.73 -3.10
CA GLN A 257 -26.06 13.74 -2.05
C GLN A 257 -26.03 15.13 -2.67
N PHE A 258 -26.90 16.02 -2.21
CA PHE A 258 -26.86 17.44 -2.54
C PHE A 258 -26.28 18.21 -1.35
N LEU A 259 -25.25 19.01 -1.61
CA LEU A 259 -24.38 19.62 -0.62
C LEU A 259 -24.35 21.14 -0.86
N PRO A 260 -24.99 21.96 -0.01
CA PRO A 260 -24.92 23.40 -0.13
C PRO A 260 -23.51 23.88 0.22
N GLU A 261 -22.98 24.83 -0.55
CA GLU A 261 -21.68 25.44 -0.28
C GLU A 261 -21.66 26.08 1.11
N GLY A 262 -20.62 25.79 1.90
CA GLY A 262 -20.55 26.23 3.28
C GLY A 262 -21.28 25.32 4.28
N GLY A 263 -22.02 24.32 3.83
CA GLY A 263 -22.80 23.40 4.67
C GLY A 263 -24.18 23.94 5.11
N SER A 264 -24.59 25.10 4.59
CA SER A 264 -25.86 25.74 4.97
C SER A 264 -26.58 26.32 3.76
N TRP A 265 -27.89 26.08 3.69
CA TRP A 265 -28.77 26.58 2.63
C TRP A 265 -29.84 27.49 3.25
N VAL A 266 -29.95 28.76 2.82
CA VAL A 266 -30.77 29.78 3.50
C VAL A 266 -31.75 30.45 2.54
N VAL A 267 -33.02 30.56 2.94
CA VAL A 267 -34.09 31.21 2.16
C VAL A 267 -33.71 32.64 1.76
N GLY A 268 -33.86 32.94 0.46
CA GLY A 268 -33.57 34.25 -0.12
C GLY A 268 -32.08 34.58 -0.29
N LYS A 269 -31.17 33.63 -0.01
CA LYS A 269 -29.73 33.78 -0.25
C LYS A 269 -29.30 32.91 -1.41
N LYS A 270 -28.53 33.48 -2.34
CA LYS A 270 -27.99 32.73 -3.47
C LYS A 270 -26.95 31.73 -2.94
N ALA A 271 -27.06 30.47 -3.36
CA ALA A 271 -26.12 29.42 -2.97
C ALA A 271 -25.77 28.52 -4.17
N ASN A 272 -24.56 27.97 -4.14
CA ASN A 272 -24.19 26.82 -4.95
C ASN A 272 -24.63 25.56 -4.22
N LEU A 273 -25.38 24.70 -4.90
CA LEU A 273 -25.61 23.32 -4.45
C LEU A 273 -24.76 22.41 -5.32
N ALA A 274 -23.72 21.85 -4.72
CA ALA A 274 -22.97 20.76 -5.32
C ALA A 274 -23.74 19.45 -5.14
N PHE A 275 -23.44 18.46 -5.96
CA PHE A 275 -23.94 17.12 -5.74
C PHE A 275 -22.89 16.08 -6.12
N ARG A 276 -22.99 14.94 -5.48
CA ARG A 276 -22.17 13.75 -5.70
C ARG A 276 -23.11 12.58 -5.93
N ALA A 277 -22.91 11.86 -7.03
CA ALA A 277 -23.65 10.67 -7.40
C ALA A 277 -22.68 9.49 -7.53
N VAL A 278 -22.82 8.52 -6.62
CA VAL A 278 -21.99 7.31 -6.60
C VAL A 278 -22.83 6.06 -6.41
N ALA A 279 -22.33 4.95 -6.93
CA ALA A 279 -22.86 3.62 -6.66
C ALA A 279 -22.52 3.18 -5.21
N PRO A 280 -23.16 2.13 -4.67
CA PRO A 280 -22.89 1.60 -3.33
C PRO A 280 -21.44 1.23 -3.03
N ASP A 281 -20.67 0.86 -4.05
CA ASP A 281 -19.23 0.56 -3.98
C ASP A 281 -18.33 1.80 -4.13
N GLY A 282 -18.92 2.99 -4.26
CA GLY A 282 -18.22 4.28 -4.31
C GLY A 282 -17.84 4.78 -5.70
N GLU A 283 -18.08 3.99 -6.75
CA GLU A 283 -17.78 4.37 -8.13
C GLU A 283 -18.73 5.46 -8.64
N PRO A 284 -18.24 6.38 -9.48
CA PRO A 284 -19.02 7.51 -9.95
C PRO A 284 -20.16 7.09 -10.87
N LEU A 285 -21.31 7.78 -10.75
CA LEU A 285 -22.45 7.63 -11.64
C LEU A 285 -22.69 8.92 -12.41
N GLN A 286 -22.73 8.83 -13.74
CA GLN A 286 -23.11 9.97 -14.57
C GLN A 286 -24.63 10.12 -14.56
N ILE A 287 -25.14 11.31 -14.22
CA ILE A 287 -26.57 11.61 -14.16
C ILE A 287 -26.89 12.95 -14.82
N LYS A 288 -28.12 13.07 -15.34
CA LYS A 288 -28.74 14.31 -15.76
C LYS A 288 -29.98 14.57 -14.90
N GLY A 289 -30.26 15.82 -14.57
CA GLY A 289 -31.44 16.12 -13.77
C GLY A 289 -32.00 17.53 -13.94
N GLN A 290 -33.21 17.70 -13.42
CA GLN A 290 -33.94 18.96 -13.40
C GLN A 290 -34.63 19.16 -12.05
N ILE A 291 -34.65 20.41 -11.55
CA ILE A 291 -35.35 20.76 -10.33
C ILE A 291 -36.85 20.98 -10.62
N LYS A 292 -37.73 20.25 -9.93
CA LYS A 292 -39.18 20.33 -10.17
C LYS A 292 -39.73 21.73 -9.90
N GLY A 293 -40.41 22.29 -10.90
CA GLY A 293 -41.02 23.62 -10.84
C GLY A 293 -40.03 24.77 -11.00
N GLU A 294 -38.75 24.49 -11.24
CA GLU A 294 -37.71 25.48 -11.51
C GLU A 294 -37.12 25.23 -12.91
N ASN A 295 -36.69 26.28 -13.62
CA ASN A 295 -36.01 26.12 -14.91
C ASN A 295 -34.49 25.91 -14.70
N ILE A 296 -34.13 24.93 -13.88
CA ILE A 296 -32.75 24.61 -13.50
C ILE A 296 -32.47 23.16 -13.87
N ALA A 297 -31.63 22.95 -14.88
CA ALA A 297 -31.10 21.65 -15.27
C ALA A 297 -29.64 21.53 -14.80
N PHE A 298 -29.21 20.30 -14.54
CA PHE A 298 -27.85 20.00 -14.11
C PHE A 298 -27.41 18.63 -14.64
N GLU A 299 -26.10 18.45 -14.74
CA GLU A 299 -25.49 17.17 -15.11
C GLU A 299 -24.20 16.98 -14.31
N SER A 300 -23.84 15.72 -14.06
CA SER A 300 -22.56 15.38 -13.45
C SER A 300 -21.45 15.29 -14.50
N ASN A 301 -20.22 15.54 -14.08
CA ASN A 301 -19.03 15.22 -14.85
C ASN A 301 -18.69 13.71 -14.81
N PHE A 302 -17.54 13.34 -15.37
CA PHE A 302 -17.03 11.97 -15.41
C PHE A 302 -16.86 11.32 -14.03
N ALA A 303 -16.67 12.13 -12.97
CA ALA A 303 -16.50 11.67 -11.59
C ALA A 303 -17.83 11.65 -10.81
N GLY A 304 -18.98 11.78 -11.49
CA GLY A 304 -20.29 11.78 -10.84
C GLY A 304 -20.55 13.04 -9.99
N LEU A 305 -19.78 14.11 -10.22
CA LEU A 305 -19.87 15.36 -9.46
C LEU A 305 -20.47 16.47 -10.31
N GLY A 306 -21.27 17.34 -9.72
CA GLY A 306 -21.77 18.53 -10.40
C GLY A 306 -22.20 19.61 -9.43
N LYS A 307 -22.62 20.76 -9.95
CA LYS A 307 -23.20 21.84 -9.15
C LYS A 307 -24.17 22.68 -9.95
N PHE A 308 -25.09 23.33 -9.27
CA PHE A 308 -25.97 24.35 -9.84
C PHE A 308 -26.20 25.49 -8.85
N GLU A 309 -26.55 26.66 -9.37
CA GLU A 309 -26.89 27.83 -8.56
C GLU A 309 -28.39 27.92 -8.35
N ILE A 310 -28.83 28.16 -7.11
CA ILE A 310 -30.24 28.37 -6.78
C ILE A 310 -30.39 29.38 -5.63
N THR A 311 -31.47 30.16 -5.69
CA THR A 311 -31.91 31.02 -4.58
C THR A 311 -33.22 30.45 -4.04
N PRO A 312 -33.22 29.76 -2.89
CA PRO A 312 -34.40 29.08 -2.38
C PRO A 312 -35.48 30.09 -1.98
N SER A 313 -36.70 29.87 -2.48
CA SER A 313 -37.90 30.67 -2.21
C SER A 313 -38.95 29.93 -1.37
N LYS A 314 -38.80 28.61 -1.22
CA LYS A 314 -39.67 27.70 -0.47
C LYS A 314 -38.83 26.68 0.32
N LYS A 315 -39.47 25.87 1.16
CA LYS A 315 -38.79 24.84 1.99
C LYS A 315 -38.56 23.51 1.27
N ASP A 316 -39.45 23.16 0.33
CA ASP A 316 -39.44 21.84 -0.29
C ASP A 316 -39.02 21.91 -1.76
N TYR A 317 -37.92 21.23 -2.08
CA TYR A 317 -37.41 21.06 -3.44
C TYR A 317 -37.20 19.58 -3.75
N GLU A 318 -37.49 19.21 -5.00
CA GLU A 318 -37.27 17.87 -5.53
C GLU A 318 -36.50 17.98 -6.85
N ALA A 319 -35.61 17.03 -7.09
CA ALA A 319 -34.93 16.82 -8.36
C ALA A 319 -35.46 15.55 -9.04
N GLU A 320 -35.75 15.65 -10.33
CA GLU A 320 -35.88 14.50 -11.22
C GLU A 320 -34.51 14.22 -11.82
N ILE A 321 -34.02 12.99 -11.66
CA ILE A 321 -32.72 12.55 -12.14
C ILE A 321 -32.87 11.33 -13.05
N MET A 322 -31.98 11.22 -14.03
CA MET A 322 -31.90 10.13 -15.00
C MET A 322 -30.44 9.74 -15.20
N ASP A 323 -30.19 8.44 -15.24
CA ASP A 323 -28.94 7.87 -15.73
C ASP A 323 -29.01 7.79 -17.27
N PRO A 324 -28.15 8.51 -18.00
CA PRO A 324 -28.17 8.53 -19.46
C PRO A 324 -27.68 7.22 -20.09
N SER A 325 -26.94 6.39 -19.35
CA SER A 325 -26.40 5.12 -19.84
C SER A 325 -27.42 3.99 -19.79
N THR A 326 -28.24 3.95 -18.74
CA THR A 326 -29.24 2.89 -18.51
C THR A 326 -30.67 3.32 -18.82
N GLY A 327 -30.94 4.63 -18.87
CA GLY A 327 -32.27 5.22 -19.02
C GLY A 327 -33.10 5.23 -17.73
N GLU A 328 -32.56 4.72 -16.61
CA GLU A 328 -33.26 4.67 -15.33
C GLU A 328 -33.49 6.09 -14.77
N SER A 329 -34.64 6.32 -14.12
CA SER A 329 -34.99 7.63 -13.57
C SER A 329 -35.49 7.52 -12.13
N ARG A 330 -35.21 8.55 -11.32
CA ARG A 330 -35.56 8.63 -9.90
C ARG A 330 -35.90 10.07 -9.52
N THR A 331 -36.77 10.26 -8.51
CA THR A 331 -36.99 11.58 -7.89
C THR A 331 -36.33 11.58 -6.51
N LEU A 332 -35.59 12.64 -6.19
CA LEU A 332 -34.96 12.85 -4.88
C LEU A 332 -35.36 14.19 -4.27
N LYS A 333 -35.46 14.24 -2.95
CA LYS A 333 -35.63 15.49 -2.20
C LYS A 333 -34.28 16.17 -2.01
N LEU A 334 -34.25 17.49 -2.09
CA LEU A 334 -33.08 18.30 -1.74
C LEU A 334 -33.09 18.59 -0.22
N PRO A 335 -31.93 19.00 0.36
CA PRO A 335 -31.85 19.49 1.74
C PRO A 335 -32.87 20.61 1.99
N GLU A 336 -33.39 20.75 3.21
CA GLU A 336 -34.34 21.84 3.49
C GLU A 336 -33.63 23.18 3.71
N PRO A 337 -33.98 24.26 2.98
CA PRO A 337 -33.47 25.60 3.26
C PRO A 337 -33.91 26.11 4.63
N GLN A 338 -32.97 26.66 5.40
CA GLN A 338 -33.21 27.31 6.68
C GLN A 338 -33.85 28.68 6.48
N GLU A 339 -34.85 29.02 7.31
CA GLU A 339 -35.46 30.36 7.29
C GLU A 339 -34.51 31.45 7.78
N SER A 340 -33.63 31.13 8.73
CA SER A 340 -32.58 32.03 9.20
C SER A 340 -31.27 31.31 9.43
N GLY A 341 -30.17 31.95 9.01
CA GLY A 341 -28.84 31.38 9.09
C GLY A 341 -27.80 32.19 8.33
N LEU A 342 -26.62 31.60 8.17
CA LEU A 342 -25.55 32.09 7.32
C LEU A 342 -25.40 31.16 6.11
N ALA A 343 -24.92 31.71 4.99
CA ALA A 343 -24.52 30.99 3.79
C ALA A 343 -23.16 31.52 3.33
N MET A 344 -22.34 30.66 2.73
CA MET A 344 -21.01 31.02 2.22
C MET A 344 -20.93 30.81 0.72
N GLN A 345 -20.22 31.71 0.05
CA GLN A 345 -19.79 31.52 -1.34
C GLN A 345 -18.32 31.92 -1.46
N VAL A 346 -17.49 31.05 -2.04
CA VAL A 346 -16.08 31.35 -2.28
C VAL A 346 -15.82 31.55 -3.77
N VAL A 347 -15.19 32.67 -4.11
CA VAL A 347 -14.76 32.99 -5.47
C VAL A 347 -13.23 32.93 -5.52
N ASN A 348 -12.71 31.86 -6.13
CA ASN A 348 -11.29 31.65 -6.34
C ASN A 348 -10.95 31.78 -7.83
N ASN A 349 -10.67 32.99 -8.29
CA ASN A 349 -10.19 33.20 -9.65
C ASN A 349 -8.68 32.87 -9.72
N PRO A 350 -8.23 31.90 -10.54
CA PRO A 350 -6.82 31.55 -10.67
C PRO A 350 -5.91 32.74 -10.97
N GLN A 351 -6.40 33.70 -11.77
CA GLN A 351 -5.64 34.88 -12.22
C GLN A 351 -5.58 36.03 -11.20
N ALA A 352 -6.36 35.96 -10.12
CA ALA A 352 -6.36 36.99 -9.07
C ALA A 352 -5.33 36.67 -7.98
N SER A 353 -4.73 37.71 -7.39
CA SER A 353 -3.81 37.60 -6.24
C SER A 353 -4.50 37.32 -4.90
N TYR A 354 -5.83 37.33 -4.87
CA TYR A 354 -6.64 37.04 -3.71
C TYR A 354 -7.86 36.20 -4.10
N LEU A 355 -8.40 35.46 -3.13
CA LEU A 355 -9.73 34.89 -3.23
C LEU A 355 -10.71 35.70 -2.37
N THR A 356 -11.99 35.64 -2.71
CA THR A 356 -13.03 36.33 -1.95
C THR A 356 -14.00 35.33 -1.33
N VAL A 357 -14.19 35.44 -0.01
CA VAL A 357 -15.19 34.70 0.75
C VAL A 357 -16.35 35.64 1.04
N PHE A 358 -17.54 35.31 0.56
CA PHE A 358 -18.77 36.03 0.85
C PHE A 358 -19.58 35.25 1.87
N ILE A 359 -19.72 35.81 3.08
CA ILE A 359 -20.64 35.32 4.09
C ILE A 359 -21.90 36.17 4.02
N GLN A 360 -23.04 35.54 3.75
CA GLN A 360 -24.33 36.21 3.65
C GLN A 360 -25.25 35.65 4.72
N GLY A 361 -26.09 36.50 5.31
CA GLY A 361 -27.03 36.06 6.33
C GLY A 361 -28.23 36.96 6.47
N ASN A 362 -29.21 36.48 7.21
CA ASN A 362 -30.35 37.25 7.70
C ASN A 362 -30.43 37.22 9.24
N THR A 363 -29.34 36.82 9.88
CA THR A 363 -29.18 36.81 11.34
C THR A 363 -28.81 38.21 11.85
N THR A 364 -28.98 38.42 13.16
CA THR A 364 -28.48 39.63 13.82
C THR A 364 -26.96 39.73 13.69
N PRO A 365 -26.39 40.91 13.37
CA PRO A 365 -24.95 41.07 13.31
C PRO A 365 -24.28 40.63 14.62
N ALA A 366 -23.40 39.64 14.51
CA ALA A 366 -22.59 39.11 15.59
C ALA A 366 -21.14 38.99 15.10
N PRO A 367 -20.14 39.10 15.99
CA PRO A 367 -18.75 38.81 15.67
C PRO A 367 -18.58 37.37 15.19
N LEU A 368 -17.82 37.24 14.10
CA LEU A 368 -17.46 36.00 13.43
C LEU A 368 -15.94 35.94 13.31
N LEU A 369 -15.39 34.73 13.39
CA LEU A 369 -13.97 34.46 13.17
C LEU A 369 -13.83 33.58 11.94
N LEU A 370 -13.14 34.05 10.91
CA LEU A 370 -12.77 33.23 9.76
C LEU A 370 -11.36 32.69 9.99
N VAL A 371 -11.20 31.38 9.82
CA VAL A 371 -9.93 30.67 9.93
C VAL A 371 -9.68 29.89 8.64
N SER A 372 -8.46 29.96 8.12
CA SER A 372 -7.97 29.11 7.02
C SER A 372 -6.80 28.27 7.51
N GLN A 373 -6.83 26.97 7.26
CA GLN A 373 -5.73 26.05 7.58
C GLN A 373 -5.45 25.07 6.43
N THR A 374 -4.19 24.64 6.32
CA THR A 374 -3.75 23.57 5.41
C THR A 374 -2.94 22.55 6.20
N ARG A 375 -3.37 21.28 6.23
CA ARG A 375 -2.62 20.16 6.83
C ARG A 375 -2.17 20.42 8.28
N GLY A 376 -3.02 21.11 9.05
CA GLY A 376 -2.76 21.49 10.43
C GLY A 376 -1.88 22.73 10.60
N ILE A 377 -1.62 23.49 9.54
CA ILE A 377 -0.93 24.78 9.60
C ILE A 377 -1.97 25.89 9.44
N LEU A 378 -1.96 26.85 10.35
CA LEU A 378 -2.83 28.02 10.31
C LEU A 378 -2.28 29.04 9.30
N ASN A 379 -3.03 29.30 8.23
CA ASN A 379 -2.60 30.16 7.12
C ASN A 379 -3.11 31.60 7.26
N TYR A 380 -4.36 31.76 7.69
CA TYR A 380 -5.04 33.04 7.75
C TYR A 380 -6.11 33.06 8.84
N MET A 381 -6.23 34.17 9.56
CA MET A 381 -7.26 34.35 10.58
C MET A 381 -7.71 35.81 10.61
N ILE A 382 -9.03 36.04 10.57
CA ILE A 382 -9.61 37.39 10.64
C ILE A 382 -10.95 37.40 11.36
N GLN A 383 -11.18 38.44 12.16
CA GLN A 383 -12.46 38.68 12.82
C GLN A 383 -13.27 39.73 12.06
N GLY A 384 -14.59 39.56 11.99
CA GLY A 384 -15.49 40.54 11.39
C GLY A 384 -16.95 40.29 11.76
N ALA A 385 -17.87 40.92 11.05
CA ALA A 385 -19.30 40.75 11.25
C ALA A 385 -20.07 41.14 9.98
N LEU A 386 -21.32 40.70 9.87
CA LEU A 386 -22.20 41.10 8.77
C LEU A 386 -22.50 42.59 8.80
N THR A 387 -22.29 43.28 7.68
CA THR A 387 -22.74 44.66 7.45
C THR A 387 -23.81 44.64 6.35
N ASN A 388 -25.03 45.10 6.64
CA ASN A 388 -26.18 44.98 5.74
C ASN A 388 -26.43 43.52 5.26
N GLY A 389 -26.19 42.54 6.14
CA GLY A 389 -26.42 41.13 5.85
C GLY A 389 -25.32 40.44 5.03
N VAL A 390 -24.18 41.10 4.78
CA VAL A 390 -23.03 40.54 4.05
C VAL A 390 -21.72 40.87 4.76
N TRP A 391 -20.80 39.91 4.80
CA TRP A 391 -19.40 40.12 5.16
C TRP A 391 -18.52 39.54 4.05
N GLY A 392 -17.77 40.40 3.38
CA GLY A 392 -16.82 40.01 2.33
C GLY A 392 -15.40 40.02 2.86
N VAL A 393 -14.70 38.89 2.75
CA VAL A 393 -13.29 38.75 3.16
C VAL A 393 -12.45 38.52 1.92
N ARG A 394 -11.38 39.30 1.75
CA ARG A 394 -10.36 39.06 0.72
C ARG A 394 -9.15 38.44 1.38
N ILE A 395 -8.83 37.21 0.99
CA ILE A 395 -7.67 36.48 1.49
C ILE A 395 -6.58 36.52 0.42
N PRO A 396 -5.45 37.20 0.67
CA PRO A 396 -4.29 37.16 -0.24
C PRO A 396 -3.80 35.72 -0.41
N LYS A 397 -3.56 35.29 -1.66
CA LYS A 397 -3.11 33.93 -1.94
C LYS A 397 -1.69 33.65 -1.45
N GLU A 398 -0.85 34.68 -1.38
CA GLU A 398 0.50 34.62 -0.81
C GLU A 398 0.53 34.15 0.66
N ASN A 399 -0.59 34.30 1.39
CA ASN A 399 -0.73 33.81 2.76
C ASN A 399 -1.20 32.34 2.83
N LEU A 400 -1.57 31.73 1.70
CA LEU A 400 -2.15 30.40 1.65
C LEU A 400 -1.13 29.40 1.13
N ILE A 401 -1.07 28.25 1.78
CA ILE A 401 -0.18 27.16 1.38
C ILE A 401 -0.82 26.41 0.20
N PRO A 402 -0.05 26.04 -0.85
CA PRO A 402 -0.53 25.21 -1.94
C PRO A 402 -1.15 23.87 -1.49
N GLY A 403 -2.18 23.43 -2.21
CA GLY A 403 -3.01 22.27 -1.88
C GLY A 403 -4.36 22.65 -1.27
N ILE A 404 -4.93 21.73 -0.48
CA ILE A 404 -6.27 21.87 0.11
C ILE A 404 -6.21 22.79 1.33
N ASN A 405 -6.94 23.90 1.26
CA ASN A 405 -7.14 24.84 2.36
C ASN A 405 -8.58 24.69 2.88
N GLN A 406 -8.75 24.49 4.17
CA GLN A 406 -10.06 24.49 4.83
C GLN A 406 -10.34 25.89 5.37
N ILE A 407 -11.40 26.52 4.86
CA ILE A 407 -11.94 27.78 5.35
C ILE A 407 -13.12 27.48 6.27
N SER A 408 -13.05 27.94 7.51
CA SER A 408 -14.09 27.78 8.52
C SER A 408 -14.49 29.13 9.10
N VAL A 409 -15.79 29.35 9.26
CA VAL A 409 -16.37 30.53 9.92
C VAL A 409 -16.95 30.11 11.26
N LEU A 410 -16.42 30.66 12.34
CA LEU A 410 -16.77 30.33 13.71
C LEU A 410 -17.57 31.47 14.35
N ASN A 411 -18.40 31.13 15.33
CA ASN A 411 -18.98 32.11 16.25
C ASN A 411 -18.00 32.48 17.38
N GLU A 412 -18.41 33.38 18.28
CA GLU A 412 -17.61 33.81 19.44
C GLU A 412 -17.22 32.68 20.41
N SER A 413 -17.96 31.57 20.41
CA SER A 413 -17.67 30.38 21.23
C SER A 413 -16.76 29.38 20.52
N GLY A 414 -16.30 29.67 19.29
CA GLY A 414 -15.48 28.78 18.49
C GLY A 414 -16.25 27.69 17.75
N ILE A 415 -17.58 27.69 17.80
CA ILE A 415 -18.41 26.69 17.09
C ILE A 415 -18.40 27.01 15.59
N PRO A 416 -18.06 26.04 14.72
CA PRO A 416 -18.09 26.23 13.28
C PRO A 416 -19.53 26.36 12.76
N LEU A 417 -19.81 27.48 12.08
CA LEU A 417 -21.09 27.77 11.45
C LEU A 417 -21.10 27.43 9.96
N LEU A 418 -19.98 27.65 9.27
CA LEU A 418 -19.83 27.43 7.83
C LEU A 418 -18.44 26.89 7.55
N GLU A 419 -18.33 26.00 6.56
CA GLU A 419 -17.02 25.49 6.12
C GLU A 419 -16.92 25.15 4.64
N ARG A 420 -15.73 25.31 4.09
CA ARG A 420 -15.43 25.06 2.68
C ARG A 420 -13.97 24.69 2.49
N LEU A 421 -13.72 23.55 1.88
CA LEU A 421 -12.41 23.23 1.32
C LEU A 421 -12.21 24.02 0.04
N ILE A 422 -11.01 24.49 -0.25
CA ILE A 422 -10.63 25.07 -1.54
C ILE A 422 -9.25 24.55 -1.94
N PHE A 423 -8.99 24.50 -3.23
CA PHE A 423 -7.67 24.14 -3.73
C PHE A 423 -6.88 25.40 -4.14
N ILE A 424 -5.65 25.54 -3.64
CA ILE A 424 -4.70 26.57 -4.04
C ILE A 424 -3.60 25.91 -4.88
N GLN A 425 -3.43 26.41 -6.10
CA GLN A 425 -2.40 25.90 -7.02
C GLN A 425 -1.01 26.33 -6.55
N PRO A 426 0.03 25.49 -6.73
CA PRO A 426 1.41 25.90 -6.50
C PRO A 426 1.81 27.03 -7.47
N GLU A 427 2.48 28.06 -6.94
CA GLU A 427 2.99 29.18 -7.75
C GLU A 427 4.29 28.84 -8.47
N VAL A 428 5.11 27.99 -7.85
CA VAL A 428 6.39 27.53 -8.37
C VAL A 428 6.18 26.21 -9.10
N ASN A 429 6.61 26.15 -10.35
CA ASN A 429 6.53 24.95 -11.18
C ASN A 429 7.93 24.37 -11.37
N LEU A 430 8.16 23.19 -10.78
CA LEU A 430 9.32 22.36 -11.09
C LEU A 430 9.08 21.72 -12.46
N SER A 431 10.04 21.89 -13.36
CA SER A 431 9.97 21.35 -14.73
C SER A 431 11.19 20.49 -15.04
N MET A 432 11.05 19.61 -16.02
CA MET A 432 12.16 18.81 -16.54
C MET A 432 12.19 18.85 -18.06
N ASP A 433 13.33 19.29 -18.59
CA ASP A 433 13.65 19.15 -20.00
C ASP A 433 14.31 17.81 -20.21
N VAL A 434 13.83 17.09 -21.23
CA VAL A 434 14.26 15.73 -21.56
C VAL A 434 14.64 15.69 -23.02
N ASN A 435 15.90 15.33 -23.29
CA ASN A 435 16.43 15.17 -24.63
C ASN A 435 16.93 13.73 -24.81
N LEU A 436 16.40 13.03 -25.82
CA LEU A 436 16.84 11.70 -26.19
C LEU A 436 17.82 11.79 -27.36
N VAL A 437 19.05 11.32 -27.15
CA VAL A 437 20.13 11.35 -28.13
C VAL A 437 20.40 9.92 -28.63
N GLY A 438 20.35 9.76 -29.96
CA GLY A 438 20.51 8.48 -30.66
C GLY A 438 19.26 8.12 -31.48
N GLU A 439 19.38 7.13 -32.36
CA GLU A 439 18.26 6.62 -33.16
C GLU A 439 17.60 5.42 -32.46
N LEU A 440 16.27 5.38 -32.42
CA LEU A 440 15.46 4.26 -31.91
C LEU A 440 15.48 3.06 -32.86
N THR A 441 16.67 2.50 -33.07
CA THR A 441 16.91 1.28 -33.84
C THR A 441 17.16 0.11 -32.90
N PRO A 442 16.97 -1.14 -33.36
CA PRO A 442 17.11 -2.33 -32.52
C PRO A 442 18.45 -2.37 -31.80
N ARG A 443 18.42 -2.55 -30.46
CA ARG A 443 19.61 -2.71 -29.59
C ARG A 443 20.60 -1.54 -29.62
N ASN A 444 20.22 -0.39 -30.18
CA ASN A 444 21.11 0.76 -30.21
C ASN A 444 21.30 1.34 -28.80
N LYS A 445 22.50 1.84 -28.52
CA LYS A 445 22.78 2.55 -27.27
C LYS A 445 22.25 3.97 -27.38
N LEU A 446 21.42 4.37 -26.43
CA LEU A 446 20.78 5.69 -26.36
C LEU A 446 21.31 6.45 -25.14
N GLN A 447 21.34 7.77 -25.26
CA GLN A 447 21.67 8.66 -24.15
C GLN A 447 20.46 9.55 -23.85
N LEU A 448 20.09 9.63 -22.58
CA LEU A 448 19.03 10.50 -22.08
C LEU A 448 19.66 11.65 -21.29
N GLU A 449 19.46 12.87 -21.77
CA GLU A 449 19.92 14.09 -21.10
C GLU A 449 18.73 14.73 -20.39
N LEU A 450 18.86 14.95 -19.09
CA LEU A 450 17.82 15.50 -18.24
C LEU A 450 18.29 16.83 -17.63
N GLU A 451 17.43 17.84 -17.67
CA GLU A 451 17.67 19.13 -17.03
C GLU A 451 16.48 19.54 -16.16
N SER A 452 16.67 19.58 -14.83
CA SER A 452 15.68 20.02 -13.86
C SER A 452 15.76 21.52 -13.64
N LYS A 453 14.61 22.21 -13.69
CA LYS A 453 14.53 23.69 -13.60
C LYS A 453 13.37 24.18 -12.76
N ILE A 454 13.58 25.31 -12.09
CA ILE A 454 12.54 26.17 -11.53
C ILE A 454 12.64 27.54 -12.20
N GLN A 455 11.58 27.95 -12.90
CA GLN A 455 11.55 29.25 -13.60
C GLN A 455 12.83 29.47 -14.44
N ASP A 456 13.20 28.48 -15.25
CA ASP A 456 14.41 28.40 -16.09
C ASP A 456 15.78 28.30 -15.38
N ASN A 457 15.83 28.35 -14.05
CA ASN A 457 17.07 28.16 -13.30
C ASN A 457 17.28 26.68 -12.97
N PRO A 458 18.48 26.12 -13.20
CA PRO A 458 18.78 24.75 -12.80
C PRO A 458 18.57 24.55 -11.30
N THR A 459 17.98 23.42 -10.93
CA THR A 459 17.71 23.07 -9.53
C THR A 459 18.10 21.63 -9.23
N SER A 460 18.42 21.34 -7.97
CA SER A 460 18.63 19.97 -7.50
C SER A 460 17.32 19.31 -7.10
N GLY A 461 17.28 17.98 -7.16
CA GLY A 461 16.12 17.20 -6.78
C GLY A 461 16.37 15.71 -6.84
N THR A 462 15.40 14.95 -6.34
CA THR A 462 15.40 13.49 -6.36
C THR A 462 14.21 13.00 -7.15
N PHE A 463 14.48 12.10 -8.09
CA PHE A 463 13.53 11.65 -9.08
C PHE A 463 13.61 10.12 -9.24
N SER A 464 12.67 9.61 -10.03
CA SER A 464 12.59 8.22 -10.47
C SER A 464 12.12 8.23 -11.91
N LEU A 465 12.70 7.35 -12.73
CA LEU A 465 12.58 7.37 -14.18
C LEU A 465 12.21 5.98 -14.70
N ALA A 466 11.16 5.93 -15.53
CA ALA A 466 10.81 4.78 -16.35
C ALA A 466 10.93 5.14 -17.83
N VAL A 467 11.52 4.26 -18.62
CA VAL A 467 11.48 4.27 -20.09
C VAL A 467 10.77 2.99 -20.53
N LEU A 468 9.66 3.16 -21.25
CA LEU A 468 8.74 2.10 -21.60
C LEU A 468 8.56 2.05 -23.12
N ASP A 469 8.29 0.86 -23.66
CA ASP A 469 7.84 0.69 -25.03
C ASP A 469 6.40 1.20 -25.16
N ALA A 470 6.21 2.31 -25.89
CA ALA A 470 4.91 2.96 -26.02
C ALA A 470 3.93 2.18 -26.92
N GLU A 471 4.37 1.14 -27.63
CA GLU A 471 3.47 0.22 -28.32
C GLU A 471 2.86 -0.80 -27.35
N GLN A 472 3.57 -1.17 -26.29
CA GLN A 472 3.14 -2.13 -25.27
C GLN A 472 2.46 -1.46 -24.06
N VAL A 473 2.89 -0.26 -23.68
CA VAL A 473 2.46 0.42 -22.46
C VAL A 473 1.95 1.83 -22.75
N GLN A 474 0.86 2.21 -22.08
CA GLN A 474 0.27 3.55 -22.18
C GLN A 474 0.48 4.33 -20.88
N ASP A 475 0.43 5.66 -20.96
CA ASP A 475 0.42 6.49 -19.76
C ASP A 475 -0.97 6.46 -19.09
N GLU A 476 -1.09 5.74 -17.99
CA GLU A 476 -2.34 5.57 -17.22
C GLU A 476 -2.44 6.52 -16.02
N SER A 477 -1.61 7.57 -15.96
CA SER A 477 -1.47 8.38 -14.74
C SER A 477 -2.68 9.27 -14.46
N ASP A 478 -3.51 9.57 -15.46
CA ASP A 478 -4.81 10.20 -15.23
C ASP A 478 -5.69 9.32 -14.32
N LEU A 479 -5.63 7.99 -14.50
CA LEU A 479 -6.44 6.99 -13.77
C LEU A 479 -5.90 6.71 -12.36
N TYR A 480 -4.60 6.45 -12.24
CA TYR A 480 -4.00 5.99 -10.98
C TYR A 480 -3.35 7.11 -10.16
N GLY A 481 -3.16 8.29 -10.74
CA GLY A 481 -2.56 9.44 -10.09
C GLY A 481 -1.05 9.55 -10.28
N THR A 482 -0.49 10.54 -9.60
CA THR A 482 0.90 11.00 -9.73
C THR A 482 1.39 11.44 -8.35
N ILE A 483 2.69 11.68 -8.19
CA ILE A 483 3.24 12.27 -6.97
C ILE A 483 2.51 13.55 -6.54
N ALA A 484 2.18 14.42 -7.49
CA ALA A 484 1.49 15.69 -7.24
C ALA A 484 0.03 15.47 -6.82
N SER A 485 -0.72 14.64 -7.56
CA SER A 485 -2.13 14.39 -7.22
C SER A 485 -2.28 13.64 -5.91
N ASN A 486 -1.35 12.75 -5.58
CA ASN A 486 -1.34 12.09 -4.29
C ASN A 486 -1.08 13.08 -3.15
N PHE A 487 0.04 13.82 -3.18
CA PHE A 487 0.43 14.66 -2.05
C PHE A 487 -0.40 15.93 -1.87
N PHE A 488 -0.99 16.48 -2.94
CA PHE A 488 -1.86 17.65 -2.85
C PHE A 488 -3.35 17.33 -2.73
N LEU A 489 -3.81 16.13 -3.13
CA LEU A 489 -5.24 15.80 -3.18
C LEU A 489 -5.57 14.50 -2.43
N SER A 490 -5.17 13.34 -2.96
CA SER A 490 -5.67 12.04 -2.46
C SER A 490 -5.26 11.75 -1.02
N SER A 491 -4.05 12.14 -0.61
CA SER A 491 -3.54 11.94 0.76
C SER A 491 -4.11 12.90 1.81
N ASP A 492 -4.95 13.86 1.42
CA ASP A 492 -5.58 14.83 2.33
C ASP A 492 -7.11 14.66 2.43
N LEU A 493 -7.71 13.89 1.52
CA LEU A 493 -9.14 13.64 1.47
C LEU A 493 -9.47 12.21 1.86
N LYS A 494 -10.60 12.02 2.54
CA LYS A 494 -11.13 10.70 2.83
C LYS A 494 -11.92 10.16 1.63
N GLY A 495 -11.70 8.89 1.32
CA GLY A 495 -12.38 8.16 0.25
C GLY A 495 -11.63 8.20 -1.08
N LYS A 496 -11.96 7.25 -1.97
CA LYS A 496 -11.34 7.13 -3.30
C LYS A 496 -11.71 8.34 -4.16
N ILE A 497 -10.70 9.08 -4.61
CA ILE A 497 -10.87 10.13 -5.62
C ILE A 497 -10.82 9.46 -6.99
N HIS A 498 -11.87 9.61 -7.79
CA HIS A 498 -11.90 9.03 -9.13
C HIS A 498 -10.97 9.81 -10.08
N ASN A 499 -10.06 9.08 -10.74
CA ASN A 499 -9.03 9.58 -11.66
C ASN A 499 -8.26 10.79 -11.10
N PRO A 500 -7.49 10.62 -10.00
CA PRO A 500 -6.87 11.74 -9.30
C PRO A 500 -5.83 12.48 -10.15
N GLY A 501 -5.18 11.81 -11.13
CA GLY A 501 -4.21 12.46 -12.02
C GLY A 501 -4.84 13.48 -12.96
N PHE A 502 -6.10 13.28 -13.36
CA PHE A 502 -6.81 14.20 -14.26
C PHE A 502 -6.78 15.65 -13.74
N TYR A 503 -6.99 15.86 -12.44
CA TYR A 503 -7.08 17.19 -11.83
C TYR A 503 -5.76 17.98 -11.86
N PHE A 504 -4.64 17.33 -12.19
CA PHE A 504 -3.30 17.91 -12.25
C PHE A 504 -2.69 17.87 -13.65
N LYS A 505 -3.43 17.36 -14.65
CA LYS A 505 -2.97 17.25 -16.04
C LYS A 505 -2.66 18.60 -16.67
N ASN A 506 -3.46 19.61 -16.39
CA ASN A 506 -3.30 20.98 -16.90
C ASN A 506 -4.12 21.98 -16.06
N GLN A 507 -3.92 23.28 -16.30
CA GLN A 507 -4.66 24.35 -15.61
C GLN A 507 -5.81 24.94 -16.45
N ASN A 508 -6.40 24.16 -17.37
CA ASN A 508 -7.53 24.64 -18.16
C ASN A 508 -8.79 24.81 -17.30
N PRO A 509 -9.74 25.68 -17.70
CA PRO A 509 -10.95 25.94 -16.91
C PRO A 509 -11.77 24.71 -16.52
N GLU A 510 -11.83 23.70 -17.40
CA GLU A 510 -12.54 22.44 -17.15
C GLU A 510 -11.91 21.64 -16.00
N THR A 511 -10.59 21.44 -16.04
CA THR A 511 -9.82 20.73 -15.00
C THR A 511 -9.96 21.42 -13.64
N LEU A 512 -9.85 22.76 -13.63
CA LEU A 512 -9.99 23.55 -12.41
C LEU A 512 -11.42 23.52 -11.86
N ALA A 513 -12.44 23.53 -12.72
CA ALA A 513 -13.83 23.39 -12.32
C ALA A 513 -14.11 21.99 -11.75
N ALA A 514 -13.56 20.93 -12.35
CA ALA A 514 -13.67 19.57 -11.84
C ALA A 514 -12.99 19.41 -10.47
N LEU A 515 -11.81 20.01 -10.27
CA LEU A 515 -11.13 20.01 -8.97
C LEU A 515 -11.93 20.78 -7.91
N ASP A 516 -12.55 21.91 -8.27
CA ASP A 516 -13.45 22.63 -7.36
C ASP A 516 -14.68 21.81 -6.96
N LEU A 517 -15.22 20.98 -7.87
CA LEU A 517 -16.29 20.04 -7.54
C LEU A 517 -15.85 18.99 -6.52
N VAL A 518 -14.61 18.48 -6.61
CA VAL A 518 -14.05 17.58 -5.58
C VAL A 518 -14.05 18.29 -4.22
N MET A 519 -13.58 19.54 -4.16
CA MET A 519 -13.54 20.34 -2.93
C MET A 519 -14.94 20.64 -2.34
N LEU A 520 -15.96 20.76 -3.19
CA LEU A 520 -17.35 21.00 -2.75
C LEU A 520 -18.04 19.74 -2.22
N THR A 521 -17.61 18.56 -2.68
CA THR A 521 -18.32 17.30 -2.45
C THR A 521 -17.64 16.39 -1.44
N HIS A 522 -16.33 16.55 -1.22
CA HIS A 522 -15.57 15.77 -0.25
C HIS A 522 -15.40 16.61 1.03
N GLY A 523 -16.30 16.44 2.00
CA GLY A 523 -16.45 17.33 3.17
C GLY A 523 -15.70 16.92 4.44
N TRP A 524 -14.59 16.19 4.34
CA TRP A 524 -13.94 15.58 5.51
C TRP A 524 -12.97 16.52 6.27
N ARG A 525 -12.80 16.27 7.58
CA ARG A 525 -11.92 17.02 8.48
C ARG A 525 -10.99 16.06 9.21
N ARG A 526 -9.68 16.23 9.07
CA ARG A 526 -8.68 15.51 9.88
C ARG A 526 -8.65 16.00 11.34
N ILE A 527 -8.91 17.30 11.53
CA ILE A 527 -8.94 17.97 12.83
C ILE A 527 -10.34 18.55 13.00
N THR A 528 -11.01 18.19 14.08
CA THR A 528 -12.34 18.74 14.40
C THR A 528 -12.22 19.97 15.31
N TRP A 529 -13.14 20.93 15.16
CA TRP A 529 -13.13 22.12 16.03
C TRP A 529 -13.32 21.80 17.50
N ASN A 530 -14.00 20.71 17.85
CA ASN A 530 -14.13 20.29 19.24
C ASN A 530 -12.75 19.93 19.83
N GLU A 531 -11.91 19.19 19.08
CA GLU A 531 -10.54 18.87 19.50
C GLU A 531 -9.68 20.13 19.64
N VAL A 532 -9.82 21.07 18.71
CA VAL A 532 -9.11 22.36 18.77
C VAL A 532 -9.47 23.13 20.04
N LEU A 533 -10.76 23.21 20.37
CA LEU A 533 -11.26 23.97 21.53
C LEU A 533 -10.94 23.30 22.87
N GLU A 534 -10.92 21.97 22.91
CA GLU A 534 -10.55 21.17 24.09
C GLU A 534 -9.03 20.99 24.24
N ASN A 535 -8.23 21.48 23.27
CA ASN A 535 -6.80 21.24 23.15
C ASN A 535 -6.43 19.75 23.21
N LYS A 536 -7.22 18.92 22.53
CA LYS A 536 -7.08 17.46 22.52
C LYS A 536 -6.22 17.02 21.34
N ILE A 537 -4.98 16.60 21.62
CA ILE A 537 -4.03 16.09 20.63
C ILE A 537 -4.27 14.58 20.43
N PRO A 538 -4.05 14.02 19.22
CA PRO A 538 -4.17 12.58 18.99
C PRO A 538 -3.28 11.77 19.94
N GLU A 539 -3.84 10.71 20.52
CA GLU A 539 -3.06 9.77 21.35
C GLU A 539 -2.13 8.95 20.47
N VAL A 540 -0.84 8.97 20.80
CA VAL A 540 0.19 8.19 20.09
C VAL A 540 0.19 6.75 20.60
N GLN A 541 -0.18 5.81 19.74
CA GLN A 541 -0.12 4.37 20.00
C GLN A 541 1.04 3.70 19.27
N TYR A 542 1.38 4.18 18.08
CA TYR A 542 2.44 3.65 17.24
C TYR A 542 3.59 4.64 17.18
N PHE A 543 4.81 4.18 17.42
CA PHE A 543 5.98 5.06 17.43
C PHE A 543 6.63 5.15 16.05
N ILE A 544 7.43 6.20 15.86
CA ILE A 544 8.30 6.33 14.68
C ILE A 544 9.36 5.23 14.75
N GLU A 545 9.43 4.40 13.71
CA GLU A 545 10.41 3.33 13.58
C GLU A 545 11.70 3.88 12.94
N ARG A 546 12.81 3.87 13.69
CA ARG A 546 14.13 4.27 13.17
C ARG A 546 14.95 3.05 12.68
N GLY A 547 14.44 1.84 12.88
CA GLY A 547 15.02 0.57 12.46
C GLY A 547 14.06 -0.58 12.74
N ILE A 548 14.54 -1.81 12.51
CA ILE A 548 13.81 -3.03 12.84
C ILE A 548 13.79 -3.20 14.36
N ASN A 549 12.59 -3.43 14.90
CA ASN A 549 12.39 -3.72 16.31
C ASN A 549 12.19 -5.22 16.51
N ILE A 550 12.90 -5.80 17.49
CA ILE A 550 12.69 -7.19 17.94
C ILE A 550 12.07 -7.13 19.32
N GLU A 551 10.80 -7.50 19.40
CA GLU A 551 10.05 -7.58 20.65
C GLU A 551 9.94 -9.02 21.12
N GLY A 552 9.84 -9.21 22.43
CA GLY A 552 9.64 -10.53 22.99
C GLY A 552 9.27 -10.52 24.46
N GLN A 553 9.11 -11.73 24.98
CA GLN A 553 8.75 -11.98 26.35
C GLN A 553 9.66 -13.04 26.97
N VAL A 554 10.15 -12.76 28.16
CA VAL A 554 10.73 -13.73 29.07
C VAL A 554 9.60 -14.32 29.91
N ILE A 555 9.53 -15.65 30.03
CA ILE A 555 8.53 -16.38 30.82
C ILE A 555 9.23 -17.32 31.80
N ASP A 556 8.58 -17.61 32.92
CA ASP A 556 9.07 -18.57 33.93
C ASP A 556 8.70 -20.00 33.47
N GLN A 557 9.67 -20.93 33.47
CA GLN A 557 9.51 -22.29 32.93
C GLN A 557 8.62 -23.20 33.79
N GLU A 558 8.53 -22.92 35.09
CA GLU A 558 7.60 -23.58 36.01
C GLU A 558 6.86 -22.50 36.79
N ASP A 559 5.65 -22.78 37.30
CA ASP A 559 4.88 -21.87 38.16
C ASP A 559 5.58 -21.69 39.53
N THR A 560 6.81 -21.18 39.50
CA THR A 560 7.54 -20.80 40.70
C THR A 560 6.76 -19.62 41.25
N ARG A 561 6.16 -19.78 42.42
CA ARG A 561 5.33 -18.76 43.11
C ARG A 561 6.03 -17.41 43.35
N LYS A 562 7.25 -17.20 42.81
CA LYS A 562 8.10 -16.02 42.92
C LYS A 562 7.96 -15.08 41.71
N GLY A 563 7.66 -15.60 40.52
CA GLY A 563 7.63 -14.84 39.26
C GLY A 563 8.95 -14.14 38.92
N LEU A 564 9.01 -13.51 37.75
CA LEU A 564 10.19 -12.78 37.27
C LEU A 564 10.53 -11.58 38.16
N SER A 565 11.82 -11.29 38.30
CA SER A 565 12.32 -10.07 38.93
C SER A 565 12.49 -8.92 37.97
N GLY A 566 12.68 -9.26 36.71
CA GLY A 566 13.41 -8.43 35.77
C GLY A 566 14.90 -8.74 35.82
N GLY A 567 15.57 -8.42 34.72
CA GLY A 567 16.93 -8.85 34.45
C GLY A 567 17.49 -8.24 33.19
N LYS A 568 18.69 -8.68 32.82
CA LYS A 568 19.34 -8.23 31.59
C LYS A 568 18.99 -9.18 30.45
N ILE A 569 18.79 -8.65 29.25
CA ILE A 569 18.65 -9.45 28.04
C ILE A 569 19.55 -8.89 26.95
N THR A 570 20.26 -9.78 26.25
CA THR A 570 21.23 -9.45 25.23
C THR A 570 20.88 -10.19 23.94
N ALA A 571 20.89 -9.49 22.81
CA ALA A 571 20.77 -10.07 21.49
C ALA A 571 22.09 -9.92 20.72
N LEU A 572 22.51 -10.99 20.08
CA LEU A 572 23.56 -11.03 19.07
C LEU A 572 22.90 -11.22 17.72
N VAL A 573 23.02 -10.22 16.84
CA VAL A 573 22.34 -10.14 15.54
C VAL A 573 23.33 -10.41 14.41
N GLY A 574 22.94 -11.27 13.47
CA GLY A 574 23.77 -11.72 12.36
C GLY A 574 24.91 -12.63 12.81
N GLU A 575 26.04 -12.60 12.11
CA GLU A 575 27.26 -13.35 12.47
C GLU A 575 28.08 -12.65 13.58
N GLY A 576 27.41 -12.09 14.59
CA GLY A 576 28.08 -11.35 15.67
C GLY A 576 28.46 -9.92 15.31
N ILE A 577 27.82 -9.35 14.29
CA ILE A 577 28.08 -7.99 13.78
C ILE A 577 27.59 -6.94 14.79
N GLU A 578 26.47 -7.21 15.45
CA GLU A 578 25.85 -6.26 16.38
C GLU A 578 25.43 -6.98 17.68
N ILE A 579 25.85 -6.43 18.82
CA ILE A 579 25.46 -6.91 20.16
C ILE A 579 24.67 -5.79 20.82
N VAL A 580 23.39 -6.05 21.06
CA VAL A 580 22.49 -5.10 21.71
C VAL A 580 22.03 -5.67 23.04
N SER A 581 21.92 -4.83 24.07
CA SER A 581 21.46 -5.24 25.38
C SER A 581 20.41 -4.28 25.90
N THR A 582 19.41 -4.82 26.57
CA THR A 582 18.35 -4.07 27.26
C THR A 582 18.00 -4.77 28.58
N GLU A 583 17.02 -4.23 29.28
CA GLU A 583 16.49 -4.80 30.52
C GLU A 583 15.02 -5.18 30.33
N PHE A 584 14.57 -6.23 31.02
CA PHE A 584 13.17 -6.59 31.12
C PHE A 584 12.70 -6.45 32.58
N GLY A 585 11.42 -6.10 32.76
CA GLY A 585 10.81 -5.99 34.09
C GLY A 585 10.13 -7.28 34.56
N PRO A 586 9.40 -7.24 35.69
CA PRO A 586 8.62 -8.39 36.18
C PRO A 586 7.53 -8.89 35.23
N ASN A 587 7.15 -8.10 34.21
CA ASN A 587 6.23 -8.50 33.15
C ASN A 587 6.90 -9.33 32.04
N GLY A 588 8.23 -9.48 32.09
CA GLY A 588 9.02 -10.25 31.13
C GLY A 588 9.21 -9.59 29.77
N ARG A 589 8.58 -8.45 29.48
CA ARG A 589 8.64 -7.83 28.14
C ARG A 589 9.98 -7.14 27.90
N PHE A 590 10.50 -7.30 26.69
CA PHE A 590 11.70 -6.61 26.22
C PHE A 590 11.53 -6.14 24.78
N ILE A 591 12.37 -5.18 24.39
CA ILE A 591 12.47 -4.69 23.01
C ILE A 591 13.92 -4.32 22.69
N PHE A 592 14.44 -4.84 21.59
CA PHE A 592 15.64 -4.33 20.92
C PHE A 592 15.19 -3.40 19.81
N ARG A 593 15.70 -2.16 19.81
CA ARG A 593 15.24 -1.09 18.91
C ARG A 593 16.28 -0.76 17.87
N ASP A 594 15.78 -0.22 16.77
CA ASP A 594 16.56 0.50 15.75
C ASP A 594 17.65 -0.35 15.08
N LEU A 595 17.43 -1.66 14.94
CA LEU A 595 18.36 -2.57 14.27
C LEU A 595 18.34 -2.36 12.75
N GLU A 596 19.50 -2.43 12.12
CA GLU A 596 19.62 -2.25 10.66
C GLU A 596 20.27 -3.47 10.00
N TYR A 597 19.46 -4.35 9.43
CA TYR A 597 19.92 -5.48 8.61
C TYR A 597 18.91 -5.80 7.51
N GLN A 598 19.36 -6.52 6.49
CA GLN A 598 18.59 -6.86 5.30
C GLN A 598 18.21 -8.34 5.25
N ASP A 599 17.16 -8.65 4.50
CA ASP A 599 16.60 -10.00 4.28
C ASP A 599 16.21 -10.70 5.58
N SER A 600 17.13 -11.46 6.17
CA SER A 600 16.94 -12.06 7.48
C SER A 600 18.26 -12.15 8.22
N ALA A 601 18.21 -12.03 9.54
CA ALA A 601 19.36 -12.23 10.40
C ALA A 601 19.09 -13.37 11.39
N LYS A 602 20.13 -14.17 11.64
CA LYS A 602 20.15 -15.05 12.81
C LYS A 602 20.30 -14.18 14.06
N VAL A 603 19.44 -14.41 15.04
CA VAL A 603 19.41 -13.66 16.29
C VAL A 603 19.54 -14.66 17.43
N THR A 604 20.58 -14.48 18.23
CA THR A 604 20.76 -15.21 19.49
C THR A 604 20.41 -14.30 20.64
N ILE A 605 19.33 -14.59 21.36
CA ILE A 605 18.86 -13.82 22.50
C ILE A 605 19.17 -14.60 23.77
N THR A 606 19.85 -13.98 24.72
CA THR A 606 20.16 -14.54 26.03
C THR A 606 19.59 -13.63 27.11
N ALA A 607 18.71 -14.19 27.94
CA ALA A 607 18.11 -13.54 29.10
C ALA A 607 18.71 -14.07 30.41
N GLU A 608 18.92 -13.16 31.36
CA GLU A 608 19.38 -13.47 32.71
C GLU A 608 18.47 -12.77 33.73
N ASP A 609 17.61 -13.52 34.42
CA ASP A 609 16.81 -12.99 35.54
C ASP A 609 17.65 -12.91 36.83
N ASN A 610 17.43 -11.84 37.60
CA ASN A 610 18.18 -11.60 38.83
C ASN A 610 17.91 -12.63 39.96
N ARG A 611 16.76 -13.34 39.93
CA ARG A 611 16.37 -14.37 40.90
C ARG A 611 16.40 -15.78 40.31
N LEU A 612 15.93 -15.95 39.08
CA LEU A 612 15.77 -17.24 38.41
C LEU A 612 16.92 -17.48 37.42
N LYS A 613 18.04 -18.02 37.90
CA LYS A 613 19.17 -18.40 37.05
C LYS A 613 18.85 -19.71 36.33
N ASN A 614 18.55 -19.62 35.03
CA ASN A 614 18.36 -20.73 34.08
C ASN A 614 16.96 -21.40 34.05
N PHE A 615 15.94 -20.85 34.73
CA PHE A 615 14.56 -21.36 34.71
C PHE A 615 13.60 -20.40 33.98
N ILE A 616 14.05 -19.86 32.86
CA ILE A 616 13.27 -18.91 32.06
C ILE A 616 13.31 -19.34 30.59
N ASP A 617 12.22 -19.09 29.89
CA ASP A 617 12.15 -19.18 28.44
C ASP A 617 12.07 -17.79 27.84
N VAL A 618 12.59 -17.64 26.63
CA VAL A 618 12.50 -16.45 25.81
C VAL A 618 11.65 -16.76 24.58
N GLU A 619 10.65 -15.92 24.34
CA GLU A 619 9.83 -15.95 23.15
C GLU A 619 9.96 -14.62 22.41
N VAL A 620 10.01 -14.67 21.07
CA VAL A 620 10.03 -13.48 20.21
C VAL A 620 8.66 -13.30 19.61
N ILE A 621 8.13 -12.09 19.71
CA ILE A 621 6.86 -11.68 19.11
C ILE A 621 7.16 -11.28 17.66
N ARG A 622 6.61 -12.03 16.71
CA ARG A 622 6.71 -11.69 15.29
C ARG A 622 5.53 -10.79 14.91
N PRO A 623 5.78 -9.58 14.38
CA PRO A 623 4.69 -8.73 13.93
C PRO A 623 3.99 -9.39 12.73
N GLU A 624 2.67 -9.52 12.81
CA GLU A 624 1.85 -9.90 11.66
C GLU A 624 1.58 -8.66 10.79
N PRO A 625 1.46 -8.83 9.46
CA PRO A 625 1.00 -7.75 8.58
C PRO A 625 -0.31 -7.16 9.10
N VAL A 626 -0.41 -5.83 9.10
CA VAL A 626 -1.62 -5.13 9.57
C VAL A 626 -2.83 -5.51 8.71
N PHE A 627 -2.60 -5.77 7.43
CA PHE A 627 -3.62 -6.09 6.45
C PHE A 627 -3.33 -7.44 5.81
N THR A 628 -4.17 -8.43 6.09
CA THR A 628 -4.10 -9.76 5.45
C THR A 628 -5.13 -9.92 4.34
N GLN A 629 -6.19 -9.11 4.36
CA GLN A 629 -7.23 -9.09 3.35
C GLN A 629 -7.81 -7.68 3.18
N ILE A 630 -8.17 -7.32 1.95
CA ILE A 630 -8.88 -6.10 1.57
C ILE A 630 -10.09 -6.42 0.70
N LYS A 631 -10.96 -5.43 0.43
CA LYS A 631 -12.12 -5.61 -0.44
C LYS A 631 -11.68 -5.82 -1.89
N SER A 632 -12.18 -6.88 -2.52
CA SER A 632 -11.98 -7.17 -3.96
C SER A 632 -12.47 -6.03 -4.84
N THR A 633 -11.87 -5.89 -6.02
CA THR A 633 -12.29 -4.89 -7.01
C THR A 633 -12.26 -5.50 -8.40
N TYR A 634 -13.32 -5.26 -9.15
CA TYR A 634 -13.51 -5.81 -10.48
C TYR A 634 -13.56 -4.68 -11.50
N PRO A 635 -12.98 -4.86 -12.69
CA PRO A 635 -12.98 -3.83 -13.71
C PRO A 635 -14.40 -3.66 -14.30
N ASN A 636 -14.74 -2.45 -14.72
CA ASN A 636 -15.99 -2.17 -15.43
C ASN A 636 -16.02 -2.84 -16.82
N GLN A 637 -14.85 -2.99 -17.45
CA GLN A 637 -14.66 -3.64 -18.75
C GLN A 637 -13.32 -4.37 -18.80
N PHE A 638 -13.24 -5.42 -19.60
CA PHE A 638 -11.99 -6.09 -19.89
C PHE A 638 -11.27 -5.42 -21.07
N ALA A 639 -10.10 -4.81 -20.83
CA ALA A 639 -9.24 -4.31 -21.90
C ALA A 639 -8.08 -5.29 -22.20
N TRP A 640 -7.86 -5.68 -23.45
CA TRP A 640 -6.75 -6.56 -23.80
C TRP A 640 -5.59 -5.74 -24.36
N PRO A 641 -4.47 -5.54 -23.63
CA PRO A 641 -3.30 -4.85 -24.16
C PRO A 641 -2.57 -5.78 -25.14
N GLN A 642 -3.02 -5.79 -26.39
CA GLN A 642 -2.60 -6.75 -27.42
C GLN A 642 -1.07 -6.86 -27.55
N ALA A 643 -0.37 -5.73 -27.74
CA ALA A 643 1.08 -5.74 -27.91
C ALA A 643 1.82 -6.26 -26.66
N LEU A 644 1.35 -5.93 -25.45
CA LEU A 644 1.94 -6.45 -24.20
C LEU A 644 1.70 -7.95 -24.05
N ALA A 645 0.51 -8.44 -24.43
CA ALA A 645 0.17 -9.86 -24.36
C ALA A 645 0.94 -10.68 -25.40
N GLU A 646 1.08 -10.18 -26.63
CA GLU A 646 1.81 -10.86 -27.72
C GLU A 646 3.30 -11.09 -27.41
N SER A 647 3.93 -10.22 -26.62
CA SER A 647 5.33 -10.39 -26.20
C SER A 647 5.52 -11.11 -24.87
N PHE A 648 4.44 -11.57 -24.22
CA PHE A 648 4.44 -12.27 -22.92
C PHE A 648 5.42 -13.46 -22.88
N GLU A 649 5.29 -14.41 -23.80
CA GLU A 649 6.11 -15.64 -23.80
C GLU A 649 7.60 -15.31 -23.95
N ALA A 650 7.92 -14.42 -24.89
CA ALA A 650 9.30 -13.99 -25.14
C ALA A 650 9.90 -13.25 -23.93
N ARG A 651 9.13 -12.38 -23.26
CA ARG A 651 9.59 -11.69 -22.05
C ARG A 651 9.86 -12.66 -20.90
N ASN A 652 8.96 -13.61 -20.67
CA ASN A 652 9.13 -14.61 -19.60
C ASN A 652 10.30 -15.56 -19.89
N LEU A 653 10.47 -16.00 -21.13
CA LEU A 653 11.62 -16.81 -21.53
C LEU A 653 12.94 -16.05 -21.33
N MET A 654 13.00 -14.79 -21.77
CA MET A 654 14.17 -13.93 -21.57
C MET A 654 14.50 -13.77 -20.08
N LYS A 655 13.48 -13.54 -19.24
CA LYS A 655 13.66 -13.44 -17.78
C LYS A 655 14.24 -14.73 -17.20
N GLN A 656 13.65 -15.89 -17.51
CA GLN A 656 14.13 -17.19 -17.01
C GLN A 656 15.60 -17.45 -17.39
N LEU A 657 15.98 -17.16 -18.63
CA LEU A 657 17.35 -17.36 -19.13
C LEU A 657 18.36 -16.36 -18.52
N ASN A 658 17.90 -15.19 -18.06
CA ASN A 658 18.71 -14.24 -17.30
C ASN A 658 18.87 -14.67 -15.84
N GLU A 659 17.87 -15.31 -15.24
CA GLU A 659 17.89 -15.77 -13.85
C GLU A 659 18.75 -17.04 -13.66
N ASP A 660 18.70 -17.99 -14.60
CA ASP A 660 19.60 -19.17 -14.62
C ASP A 660 20.33 -19.28 -15.97
N PRO A 661 21.62 -18.90 -16.04
CA PRO A 661 22.44 -19.01 -17.24
C PRO A 661 22.64 -20.44 -17.75
N ASN A 662 22.31 -21.47 -16.96
CA ASN A 662 22.42 -22.87 -17.36
C ASN A 662 21.13 -23.41 -17.99
N LEU A 663 20.04 -22.65 -17.97
CA LEU A 663 18.83 -23.01 -18.70
C LEU A 663 19.13 -23.00 -20.20
N VAL A 664 18.76 -24.09 -20.87
CA VAL A 664 18.82 -24.23 -22.32
C VAL A 664 17.40 -24.34 -22.82
N ASP A 665 17.01 -23.42 -23.70
CA ASP A 665 15.74 -23.53 -24.41
C ASP A 665 15.79 -24.73 -25.37
N LEU A 666 14.82 -25.63 -25.25
CA LEU A 666 14.72 -26.86 -26.03
C LEU A 666 13.50 -26.77 -26.94
N GLU A 667 13.71 -26.83 -28.25
CA GLU A 667 12.62 -26.95 -29.24
C GLU A 667 11.94 -28.32 -29.12
N GLY A 668 10.97 -28.42 -28.20
CA GLY A 668 10.06 -29.56 -28.07
C GLY A 668 10.64 -30.76 -27.35
N VAL A 669 10.14 -31.03 -26.14
CA VAL A 669 10.43 -32.26 -25.39
C VAL A 669 9.16 -33.08 -25.31
N THR A 670 9.20 -34.32 -25.80
CA THR A 670 8.13 -35.30 -25.53
C THR A 670 8.31 -35.78 -24.10
N VAL A 671 7.42 -35.36 -23.19
CA VAL A 671 7.46 -35.79 -21.79
C VAL A 671 6.81 -37.17 -21.68
N GLU A 672 7.63 -38.23 -21.63
CA GLU A 672 7.19 -39.54 -21.17
C GLU A 672 7.27 -39.54 -19.64
N GLY A 673 6.12 -39.45 -18.98
CA GLY A 673 6.05 -39.47 -17.52
C GLY A 673 6.53 -40.81 -16.95
N GLN A 674 7.66 -40.79 -16.25
CA GLN A 674 7.98 -41.79 -15.23
C GLN A 674 7.65 -41.20 -13.87
N THR A 675 6.76 -41.87 -13.14
CA THR A 675 6.54 -41.61 -11.71
C THR A 675 7.83 -41.90 -10.97
N ILE A 676 8.46 -40.85 -10.45
CA ILE A 676 9.55 -40.94 -9.49
C ILE A 676 8.87 -41.08 -8.12
N GLU A 677 9.15 -42.17 -7.39
CA GLU A 677 8.78 -42.27 -5.97
C GLU A 677 9.50 -41.16 -5.19
N GLU A 678 8.75 -40.48 -4.31
CA GLU A 678 9.24 -39.40 -3.44
C GLU A 678 10.60 -39.77 -2.82
N GLY A 679 11.63 -39.00 -3.16
CA GLY A 679 12.91 -39.04 -2.46
C GLY A 679 12.74 -38.47 -1.05
N GLU A 680 13.23 -39.21 -0.05
CA GLU A 680 13.31 -38.82 1.36
C GLU A 680 13.81 -37.36 1.51
N GLU A 681 13.15 -36.56 2.36
CA GLU A 681 13.59 -35.20 2.70
C GLU A 681 15.04 -35.22 3.20
N ASP A 682 15.97 -34.69 2.39
CA ASP A 682 17.39 -34.65 2.73
C ASP A 682 17.66 -33.57 3.78
N VAL A 683 17.86 -33.99 5.02
CA VAL A 683 18.27 -33.11 6.11
C VAL A 683 19.65 -32.52 5.79
N ARG A 684 19.82 -31.20 5.88
CA ARG A 684 21.07 -30.51 5.49
C ARG A 684 22.22 -30.79 6.47
N LYS A 685 23.12 -31.70 6.08
CA LYS A 685 24.34 -32.08 6.82
C LYS A 685 25.58 -31.35 6.32
N ILE A 686 25.92 -30.22 6.93
CA ILE A 686 27.04 -29.35 6.50
C ILE A 686 28.39 -30.07 6.61
N PHE A 687 28.52 -30.96 7.58
CA PHE A 687 29.76 -31.70 7.86
C PHE A 687 29.78 -33.11 7.24
N GLY A 688 28.86 -33.39 6.31
CA GLY A 688 28.68 -34.72 5.72
C GLY A 688 28.08 -35.73 6.71
N THR A 689 28.13 -37.01 6.34
CA THR A 689 27.59 -38.10 7.15
C THR A 689 28.64 -38.70 8.10
N GLY A 690 28.19 -39.04 9.30
CA GLY A 690 29.00 -39.70 10.32
C GLY A 690 29.46 -41.10 9.91
N ASP A 691 30.31 -41.72 10.74
CA ASP A 691 30.69 -43.13 10.56
C ASP A 691 29.51 -44.08 10.76
N VAL A 692 28.54 -43.65 11.57
CA VAL A 692 27.26 -44.33 11.77
C VAL A 692 26.17 -43.27 11.75
N THR A 693 25.18 -43.46 10.90
CA THR A 693 23.91 -42.71 10.90
C THR A 693 22.84 -43.58 11.51
N LEU A 694 22.17 -43.09 12.54
CA LEU A 694 20.97 -43.70 13.10
C LEU A 694 19.75 -42.92 12.65
N ASP A 695 18.77 -43.64 12.15
CA ASP A 695 17.44 -43.14 11.83
C ASP A 695 16.46 -43.69 12.89
N PRO A 696 15.89 -42.82 13.74
CA PRO A 696 14.94 -43.23 14.78
C PRO A 696 13.71 -43.99 14.24
N GLU A 697 13.26 -43.71 13.02
CA GLU A 697 12.08 -44.34 12.43
C GLU A 697 12.33 -45.79 12.00
N LYS A 698 13.59 -46.10 11.67
CA LYS A 698 14.03 -47.47 11.36
C LYS A 698 14.22 -48.34 12.62
N ILE A 699 14.01 -47.80 13.82
CA ILE A 699 14.08 -48.54 15.09
C ILE A 699 12.69 -49.04 15.48
N PRO A 700 12.49 -50.36 15.75
CA PRO A 700 11.19 -50.90 16.14
C PRO A 700 10.62 -50.20 17.38
N ALA A 701 9.34 -49.81 17.33
CA ALA A 701 8.65 -49.09 18.40
C ALA A 701 8.61 -49.83 19.76
N SER A 702 8.88 -51.14 19.78
CA SER A 702 9.03 -51.94 20.99
C SER A 702 10.29 -51.61 21.80
N VAL A 703 11.24 -50.89 21.22
CA VAL A 703 12.47 -50.46 21.89
C VAL A 703 12.32 -48.99 22.30
N GLY A 704 11.81 -48.75 23.50
CA GLY A 704 11.60 -47.40 24.02
C GLY A 704 12.91 -46.65 24.27
N PHE A 705 12.98 -45.41 23.79
CA PHE A 705 14.02 -44.43 24.11
C PHE A 705 13.36 -43.10 24.45
N THR A 706 13.83 -42.44 25.51
CA THR A 706 13.24 -41.22 26.08
C THR A 706 14.08 -39.96 25.82
N ASN A 707 15.31 -40.13 25.35
CA ASN A 707 16.22 -39.04 24.95
C ASN A 707 17.20 -39.51 23.86
N VAL A 708 17.94 -38.57 23.28
CA VAL A 708 18.84 -38.82 22.16
C VAL A 708 20.03 -39.72 22.52
N PHE A 709 20.50 -39.68 23.77
CA PHE A 709 21.61 -40.54 24.21
C PHE A 709 21.22 -42.02 24.30
N GLN A 710 19.95 -42.32 24.62
CA GLN A 710 19.41 -43.68 24.57
C GLN A 710 19.23 -44.20 23.15
N LEU A 711 19.13 -43.34 22.13
CA LEU A 711 19.13 -43.77 20.72
C LEU A 711 20.48 -44.41 20.35
N ILE A 712 21.58 -43.76 20.73
CA ILE A 712 22.93 -44.23 20.38
C ILE A 712 23.44 -45.35 21.31
N GLN A 713 22.93 -45.44 22.54
CA GLN A 713 23.37 -46.42 23.54
C GLN A 713 23.18 -47.86 23.03
N GLY A 714 24.29 -48.61 22.95
CA GLY A 714 24.29 -50.01 22.51
C GLY A 714 24.04 -50.23 21.02
N ARG A 715 23.70 -49.20 20.24
CA ARG A 715 23.48 -49.28 18.78
C ARG A 715 24.68 -48.79 17.97
N VAL A 716 25.53 -47.98 18.57
CA VAL A 716 26.75 -47.48 17.92
C VAL A 716 27.97 -48.17 18.55
N SER A 717 28.62 -49.05 17.77
CA SER A 717 29.84 -49.74 18.24
C SER A 717 30.93 -48.75 18.64
N GLY A 718 31.54 -48.96 19.81
CA GLY A 718 32.59 -48.12 20.38
C GLY A 718 32.10 -46.88 21.14
N VAL A 719 30.78 -46.67 21.26
CA VAL A 719 30.18 -45.59 22.07
C VAL A 719 29.67 -46.17 23.39
N GLN A 720 30.13 -45.62 24.50
CA GLN A 720 29.64 -45.91 25.84
C GLN A 720 28.90 -44.68 26.36
N VAL A 721 27.66 -44.87 26.79
CA VAL A 721 26.81 -43.82 27.35
C VAL A 721 26.55 -44.16 28.81
N PHE A 722 26.96 -43.26 29.72
CA PHE A 722 26.67 -43.32 31.14
C PHE A 722 25.62 -42.26 31.45
N VAL A 723 24.43 -42.68 31.86
CA VAL A 723 23.32 -41.79 32.25
C VAL A 723 23.06 -41.97 33.74
N ASN A 724 23.18 -40.91 34.52
CA ASN A 724 22.89 -40.90 35.95
C ASN A 724 21.98 -39.70 36.29
N GLY A 725 20.66 -39.89 36.16
CA GLY A 725 19.70 -38.80 36.29
C GLY A 725 19.82 -37.81 35.13
N LEU A 726 20.13 -36.54 35.43
CA LEU A 726 20.36 -35.49 34.43
C LEU A 726 21.83 -35.39 33.97
N ASP A 727 22.75 -36.08 34.65
CA ASP A 727 24.14 -36.15 34.24
C ASP A 727 24.33 -37.24 33.18
N VAL A 728 24.78 -36.83 31.99
CA VAL A 728 25.13 -37.74 30.89
C VAL A 728 26.59 -37.55 30.53
N SER A 729 27.32 -38.66 30.53
CA SER A 729 28.69 -38.70 30.02
C SER A 729 28.77 -39.73 28.89
N VAL A 730 29.32 -39.32 27.76
CA VAL A 730 29.52 -40.19 26.59
C VAL A 730 31.01 -40.34 26.33
N GLN A 731 31.45 -41.56 26.04
CA GLN A 731 32.82 -41.86 25.64
C GLN A 731 32.82 -42.62 24.31
N ILE A 732 33.62 -42.14 23.36
CA ILE A 732 33.78 -42.75 22.04
C ILE A 732 35.21 -43.29 21.93
N ARG A 733 35.36 -44.62 21.89
CA ARG A 733 36.64 -45.34 21.70
C ARG A 733 37.79 -45.04 22.70
N GLY A 734 37.47 -44.57 23.91
CA GLY A 734 38.46 -44.45 25.00
C GLY A 734 39.50 -43.34 24.78
N VAL A 735 40.16 -42.97 25.88
CA VAL A 735 41.03 -41.79 26.03
C VAL A 735 42.13 -41.66 24.96
N GLY A 736 42.03 -40.63 24.12
CA GLY A 736 43.04 -40.26 23.11
C GLY A 736 44.10 -39.26 23.56
N SER A 737 43.97 -38.65 24.74
CA SER A 737 44.99 -37.73 25.29
C SER A 737 44.82 -37.52 26.79
N LEU A 738 45.92 -37.48 27.54
CA LEU A 738 45.96 -37.31 29.00
C LEU A 738 45.69 -35.85 29.46
N ALA A 739 45.45 -34.91 28.55
CA ALA A 739 45.36 -33.47 28.87
C ALA A 739 44.10 -32.75 28.34
N SER A 740 43.15 -33.45 27.71
CA SER A 740 41.86 -32.90 27.26
C SER A 740 40.72 -33.75 27.82
N GLY A 741 39.59 -33.15 28.18
CA GLY A 741 38.41 -33.86 28.72
C GLY A 741 38.01 -35.04 27.85
N THR A 742 37.35 -36.06 28.41
CA THR A 742 37.06 -37.33 27.71
C THR A 742 35.77 -37.32 26.91
N GLU A 743 35.11 -36.16 26.79
CA GLU A 743 33.78 -36.03 26.19
C GLU A 743 33.87 -35.67 24.70
N PRO A 744 32.95 -36.19 23.87
CA PRO A 744 32.85 -35.83 22.47
C PRO A 744 32.21 -34.45 22.29
N LEU A 745 32.39 -33.87 21.11
CA LEU A 745 31.64 -32.67 20.70
C LEU A 745 30.20 -33.07 20.36
N TYR A 746 29.21 -32.33 20.87
CA TYR A 746 27.81 -32.53 20.54
C TYR A 746 27.34 -31.44 19.57
N LEU A 747 26.65 -31.83 18.50
CA LEU A 747 26.01 -30.90 17.57
C LEU A 747 24.50 -31.12 17.54
N LEU A 748 23.74 -30.04 17.46
CA LEU A 748 22.33 -30.03 17.11
C LEU A 748 22.17 -29.19 15.84
N ASP A 749 21.68 -29.78 14.75
CA ASP A 749 21.50 -29.13 13.44
C ASP A 749 22.73 -28.35 12.96
N ASN A 750 23.92 -28.97 13.07
CA ASN A 750 25.24 -28.43 12.74
C ASN A 750 25.85 -27.44 13.77
N PHE A 751 25.20 -27.17 14.91
CA PHE A 751 25.72 -26.23 15.93
C PHE A 751 26.21 -26.94 17.19
N PRO A 752 27.38 -26.56 17.75
CA PRO A 752 27.85 -27.06 19.04
C PRO A 752 26.87 -26.76 20.18
N VAL A 753 26.54 -27.78 20.97
CA VAL A 753 25.68 -27.69 22.15
C VAL A 753 26.27 -28.50 23.31
N ASP A 754 25.80 -28.27 24.52
CA ASP A 754 26.16 -29.10 25.68
C ASP A 754 25.33 -30.40 25.72
N ALA A 755 25.83 -31.41 26.43
CA ALA A 755 25.13 -32.69 26.61
C ALA A 755 23.74 -32.51 27.25
N SER A 756 23.60 -31.57 28.18
CA SER A 756 22.32 -31.23 28.81
C SER A 756 21.28 -30.73 27.80
N THR A 757 21.71 -30.05 26.75
CA THR A 757 20.83 -29.53 25.69
C THR A 757 20.31 -30.68 24.82
N LEU A 758 21.19 -31.61 24.41
CA LEU A 758 20.76 -32.80 23.67
C LEU A 758 19.87 -33.75 24.49
N LEU A 759 20.00 -33.73 25.82
CA LEU A 759 19.17 -34.54 26.71
C LEU A 759 17.69 -34.10 26.68
N GLN A 760 17.44 -32.82 26.43
CA GLN A 760 16.10 -32.22 26.36
C GLN A 760 15.44 -32.37 24.98
N VAL A 761 16.21 -32.75 23.94
CA VAL A 761 15.68 -32.99 22.60
C VAL A 761 14.83 -34.25 22.60
N ASN A 762 13.57 -34.12 22.18
CA ASN A 762 12.65 -35.24 22.07
C ASN A 762 13.07 -36.16 20.89
N PRO A 763 13.27 -37.46 21.11
CA PRO A 763 13.64 -38.39 20.04
C PRO A 763 12.68 -38.46 18.85
N ARG A 764 11.42 -38.02 19.00
CA ARG A 764 10.43 -38.01 17.91
C ARG A 764 10.66 -36.90 16.89
N ASP A 765 11.33 -35.83 17.33
CA ASP A 765 11.65 -34.65 16.51
C ASP A 765 13.01 -34.80 15.81
N VAL A 766 13.73 -35.89 16.09
CA VAL A 766 15.02 -36.23 15.48
C VAL A 766 14.79 -36.95 14.16
N ALA A 767 15.37 -36.43 13.08
CA ALA A 767 15.41 -37.06 11.78
C ALA A 767 16.58 -38.05 11.68
N SER A 768 17.79 -37.66 12.13
CA SER A 768 18.92 -38.58 12.19
C SER A 768 19.96 -38.21 13.25
N VAL A 769 20.74 -39.20 13.69
CA VAL A 769 21.90 -39.00 14.57
C VAL A 769 23.15 -39.57 13.91
N ASP A 770 24.10 -38.71 13.61
CA ASP A 770 25.39 -39.08 13.03
C ASP A 770 26.49 -39.10 14.10
N VAL A 771 27.25 -40.19 14.15
CA VAL A 771 28.38 -40.34 15.08
C VAL A 771 29.70 -40.44 14.31
N PHE A 772 30.58 -39.46 14.51
CA PHE A 772 31.93 -39.41 13.95
C PHE A 772 32.92 -39.99 14.98
N LYS A 773 33.47 -41.16 14.65
CA LYS A 773 34.36 -42.00 15.46
C LYS A 773 35.71 -42.26 14.79
N ASP A 774 35.81 -42.07 13.48
CA ASP A 774 37.06 -42.15 12.74
C ASP A 774 37.80 -40.80 12.88
N PRO A 775 39.04 -40.79 13.42
CA PRO A 775 39.86 -39.59 13.52
C PRO A 775 39.99 -38.81 12.21
N ALA A 776 39.96 -39.48 11.04
CA ALA A 776 40.04 -38.81 9.74
C ALA A 776 38.75 -38.03 9.40
N ARG A 777 37.58 -38.54 9.81
CA ARG A 777 36.29 -37.86 9.60
C ARG A 777 36.00 -36.82 10.70
N ALA A 778 36.43 -37.07 11.92
CA ALA A 778 36.28 -36.12 13.04
C ALA A 778 37.29 -34.95 12.97
N ALA A 779 38.37 -35.06 12.17
CA ALA A 779 39.38 -34.02 12.00
C ALA A 779 38.81 -32.67 11.51
N ILE A 780 37.68 -32.69 10.79
CA ILE A 780 37.00 -31.48 10.31
C ILE A 780 36.53 -30.57 11.47
N PHE A 781 36.36 -31.13 12.67
CA PHE A 781 35.95 -30.41 13.88
C PHE A 781 37.15 -29.96 14.75
N GLY A 782 38.37 -30.08 14.23
CA GLY A 782 39.60 -29.64 14.90
C GLY A 782 39.84 -30.33 16.25
N ALA A 783 40.48 -29.61 17.19
CA ALA A 783 40.84 -30.15 18.50
C ALA A 783 39.64 -30.55 19.37
N GLN A 784 38.45 -29.98 19.12
CA GLN A 784 37.22 -30.29 19.86
C GLN A 784 36.59 -31.62 19.44
N GLY A 785 36.79 -32.04 18.19
CA GLY A 785 36.35 -33.36 17.70
C GLY A 785 37.31 -34.50 18.02
N ALA A 786 38.41 -34.24 18.76
CA ALA A 786 39.46 -35.23 19.02
C ALA A 786 38.97 -36.50 19.75
N ASN A 787 37.88 -36.38 20.52
CA ASN A 787 37.23 -37.50 21.22
C ASN A 787 35.95 -37.99 20.51
N GLY A 788 35.78 -37.65 19.24
CA GLY A 788 34.60 -37.96 18.43
C GLY A 788 33.52 -36.87 18.49
N VAL A 789 32.53 -36.97 17.60
CA VAL A 789 31.42 -36.02 17.46
C VAL A 789 30.10 -36.76 17.37
N ILE A 790 29.06 -36.27 18.04
CA ILE A 790 27.68 -36.73 17.92
C ILE A 790 26.85 -35.57 17.38
N ALA A 791 26.38 -35.69 16.15
CA ALA A 791 25.55 -34.70 15.48
C ALA A 791 24.10 -35.19 15.39
N VAL A 792 23.18 -34.43 15.95
CA VAL A 792 21.75 -34.71 15.97
C VAL A 792 21.08 -33.76 15.01
N TYR A 793 20.29 -34.30 14.08
CA TYR A 793 19.58 -33.53 13.07
C TYR A 793 18.08 -33.67 13.27
N THR A 794 17.36 -32.56 13.28
CA THR A 794 15.90 -32.53 13.52
C THR A 794 15.11 -32.58 12.22
N LYS A 795 13.86 -33.06 12.29
CA LYS A 795 12.94 -33.13 11.13
C LYS A 795 12.56 -31.77 10.58
N THR A 796 12.64 -30.73 11.40
CA THR A 796 12.26 -29.36 11.02
C THR A 796 13.42 -28.53 10.46
N GLY A 797 14.64 -29.09 10.38
CA GLY A 797 15.81 -28.46 9.77
C GLY A 797 15.98 -26.97 10.09
N GLY A 798 16.56 -26.62 11.24
CA GLY A 798 16.86 -25.22 11.57
C GLY A 798 15.65 -24.30 11.82
N GLY A 799 14.45 -24.85 12.03
CA GLY A 799 13.28 -24.13 12.54
C GLY A 799 13.43 -23.68 14.00
N SER A 800 12.75 -22.59 14.37
CA SER A 800 12.79 -21.90 15.67
C SER A 800 12.95 -22.86 16.87
N TYR A 801 14.12 -22.81 17.52
CA TYR A 801 14.36 -23.61 18.73
C TYR A 801 13.45 -23.13 19.86
N LYS A 802 12.91 -24.05 20.66
CA LYS A 802 12.35 -23.67 21.97
C LYS A 802 13.49 -23.10 22.81
N SER A 803 13.21 -22.08 23.62
CA SER A 803 14.22 -21.50 24.49
C SER A 803 14.79 -22.58 25.41
N VAL A 804 16.11 -22.54 25.63
CA VAL A 804 16.80 -23.45 26.54
C VAL A 804 17.64 -22.61 27.50
N GLY A 805 17.31 -22.65 28.79
CA GLY A 805 18.06 -21.95 29.84
C GLY A 805 18.13 -20.43 29.64
N GLY A 806 17.06 -19.81 29.16
CA GLY A 806 17.01 -18.37 28.86
C GLY A 806 17.70 -17.95 27.58
N THR A 807 18.17 -18.89 26.74
CA THR A 807 18.73 -18.59 25.42
C THR A 807 17.78 -19.05 24.31
N LEU A 808 17.56 -18.20 23.31
CA LEU A 808 16.78 -18.47 22.11
C LEU A 808 17.63 -18.15 20.89
N VAL A 809 17.73 -19.10 19.96
CA VAL A 809 18.30 -18.88 18.63
C VAL A 809 17.16 -18.91 17.63
N THR A 810 17.01 -17.85 16.86
CA THR A 810 15.93 -17.74 15.87
C THR A 810 16.38 -16.92 14.67
N THR A 811 15.64 -16.98 13.57
CA THR A 811 15.84 -16.10 12.42
C THR A 811 14.75 -15.03 12.43
N TYR A 812 15.12 -13.76 12.27
CA TYR A 812 14.17 -12.64 12.24
C TYR A 812 14.33 -11.86 10.94
N GLY A 813 13.20 -11.45 10.35
CA GLY A 813 13.18 -10.71 9.08
C GLY A 813 13.74 -9.30 9.23
N GLY A 814 14.42 -8.81 8.20
CA GLY A 814 14.98 -7.46 8.13
C GLY A 814 14.31 -6.64 7.03
N TYR A 815 15.00 -5.61 6.56
CA TYR A 815 14.59 -4.86 5.39
C TYR A 815 14.66 -5.72 4.12
N SER A 816 13.62 -5.66 3.29
CA SER A 816 13.60 -6.32 1.99
C SER A 816 14.73 -5.78 1.10
N ILE A 817 15.44 -6.68 0.43
CA ILE A 817 16.47 -6.32 -0.55
C ILE A 817 15.77 -6.06 -1.88
N ALA A 818 15.82 -4.81 -2.34
CA ALA A 818 15.37 -4.47 -3.68
C ALA A 818 16.34 -5.05 -4.71
N ARG A 819 15.81 -5.77 -5.70
CA ARG A 819 16.59 -6.26 -6.84
C ARG A 819 17.14 -5.08 -7.64
N GLU A 820 18.22 -5.32 -8.38
CA GLU A 820 18.69 -4.36 -9.38
C GLU A 820 17.94 -4.60 -10.69
N PHE A 821 17.52 -3.51 -11.34
CA PHE A 821 16.85 -3.62 -12.63
C PHE A 821 17.86 -4.08 -13.69
N TYR A 822 17.57 -5.22 -14.33
CA TYR A 822 18.45 -5.79 -15.34
C TYR A 822 18.52 -4.91 -16.60
N GLN A 823 19.75 -4.61 -17.03
CA GLN A 823 20.04 -3.88 -18.26
C GLN A 823 20.95 -4.74 -19.14
N PRO A 824 20.49 -5.16 -20.33
CA PRO A 824 21.32 -5.95 -21.23
C PRO A 824 22.44 -5.10 -21.80
N ASP A 825 23.65 -5.64 -21.82
CA ASP A 825 24.77 -5.07 -22.58
C ASP A 825 24.95 -5.85 -23.89
N TYR A 826 24.43 -5.30 -24.99
CA TYR A 826 24.51 -5.91 -26.31
C TYR A 826 25.90 -5.85 -26.96
N THR A 827 26.87 -5.21 -26.31
CA THR A 827 28.26 -5.26 -26.78
C THR A 827 28.90 -6.63 -26.52
N GLU A 828 28.35 -7.41 -25.58
CA GLU A 828 28.79 -8.77 -25.28
C GLU A 828 28.02 -9.82 -26.10
N LYS A 829 28.71 -10.87 -26.53
CA LYS A 829 28.07 -12.02 -27.19
C LYS A 829 27.82 -13.11 -26.15
N SER A 830 26.58 -13.22 -25.68
CA SER A 830 26.11 -14.24 -24.75
C SER A 830 24.90 -14.98 -25.30
N ALA A 831 24.55 -16.13 -24.72
CA ALA A 831 23.33 -16.86 -25.05
C ALA A 831 22.09 -16.01 -24.72
N GLN A 832 22.12 -15.28 -23.61
CA GLN A 832 21.09 -14.32 -23.21
C GLN A 832 20.87 -13.24 -24.27
N ASN A 833 21.94 -12.69 -24.83
CA ASN A 833 21.87 -11.67 -25.89
C ASN A 833 21.48 -12.25 -27.26
N SER A 834 21.33 -13.57 -27.42
CA SER A 834 20.88 -14.17 -28.67
C SER A 834 19.35 -14.22 -28.82
N ILE A 835 18.63 -14.07 -27.71
CA ILE A 835 17.16 -14.05 -27.66
C ILE A 835 16.67 -12.68 -28.13
N THR A 836 15.45 -12.62 -28.67
CA THR A 836 14.80 -11.36 -29.04
C THR A 836 14.38 -10.59 -27.78
N ASP A 837 14.84 -9.35 -27.64
CA ASP A 837 14.46 -8.45 -26.55
C ASP A 837 13.15 -7.75 -26.86
N LYS A 838 12.09 -8.15 -26.15
CA LYS A 838 10.76 -7.56 -26.22
C LYS A 838 10.31 -6.92 -24.90
N ARG A 839 11.25 -6.46 -24.07
CA ARG A 839 10.93 -5.86 -22.76
C ARG A 839 9.98 -4.67 -22.92
N ALA A 840 8.90 -4.67 -22.14
CA ALA A 840 7.97 -3.55 -22.05
C ALA A 840 8.57 -2.38 -21.25
N THR A 841 9.26 -2.69 -20.14
CA THR A 841 10.07 -1.73 -19.38
C THR A 841 11.51 -1.82 -19.89
N ILE A 842 11.95 -0.80 -20.63
CA ILE A 842 13.26 -0.77 -21.29
C ILE A 842 14.35 -0.35 -20.28
N TYR A 843 14.05 0.65 -19.46
CA TYR A 843 14.92 1.17 -18.43
C TYR A 843 14.12 1.62 -17.21
N TRP A 844 14.58 1.28 -16.02
CA TRP A 844 14.04 1.75 -14.75
C TRP A 844 15.16 2.21 -13.84
N ASN A 845 15.05 3.44 -13.33
CA ASN A 845 15.91 3.95 -12.28
C ASN A 845 15.04 4.50 -11.13
N PRO A 846 14.96 3.79 -9.98
CA PRO A 846 14.14 4.21 -8.85
C PRO A 846 14.76 5.39 -8.07
N PHE A 847 16.05 5.68 -8.27
CA PHE A 847 16.81 6.67 -7.51
C PHE A 847 17.70 7.49 -8.45
N LEU A 848 17.15 8.61 -8.91
CA LEU A 848 17.84 9.55 -9.77
C LEU A 848 18.01 10.89 -9.02
N ASP A 849 19.19 11.12 -8.46
CA ASP A 849 19.52 12.40 -7.82
C ASP A 849 20.21 13.33 -8.80
N ILE A 850 19.63 14.53 -8.96
CA ILE A 850 20.19 15.61 -9.76
C ILE A 850 20.76 16.65 -8.79
N ASP A 851 22.03 17.00 -8.98
CA ASP A 851 22.72 17.97 -8.15
C ASP A 851 22.36 19.42 -8.51
N ASN A 852 23.04 20.39 -7.89
CA ASN A 852 22.76 21.82 -8.12
C ASN A 852 23.12 22.31 -9.54
N SER A 853 23.78 21.49 -10.37
CA SER A 853 23.93 21.80 -11.80
C SER A 853 22.61 21.66 -12.55
N GLY A 854 21.63 20.96 -11.97
CA GLY A 854 20.35 20.64 -12.55
C GLY A 854 20.44 19.66 -13.71
N LYS A 855 21.58 19.02 -13.99
CA LYS A 855 21.79 18.17 -15.17
C LYS A 855 22.25 16.77 -14.81
N ILE A 856 21.76 15.78 -15.55
CA ILE A 856 22.27 14.42 -15.51
C ILE A 856 22.12 13.75 -16.88
N ASN A 857 23.08 12.90 -17.22
CA ASN A 857 23.06 12.08 -18.43
C ASN A 857 23.02 10.61 -18.05
N LEU A 858 22.16 9.86 -18.71
CA LEU A 858 21.98 8.42 -18.51
C LEU A 858 22.15 7.71 -19.84
N GLU A 859 22.61 6.47 -19.81
CA GLU A 859 22.76 5.63 -21.00
C GLU A 859 22.01 4.31 -20.79
N TYR A 860 21.38 3.81 -21.84
CA TYR A 860 20.70 2.51 -21.85
C TYR A 860 20.61 1.96 -23.27
N PHE A 861 20.33 0.67 -23.40
CA PHE A 861 20.13 0.03 -24.69
C PHE A 861 18.64 -0.11 -25.02
N ASN A 862 18.30 0.14 -26.29
CA ASN A 862 16.97 -0.11 -26.83
C ASN A 862 16.65 -1.62 -26.91
N SER A 863 15.37 -1.98 -26.98
CA SER A 863 14.93 -3.35 -27.29
C SER A 863 15.00 -3.65 -28.80
N ASP A 864 14.62 -4.86 -29.21
CA ASP A 864 14.57 -5.23 -30.64
C ASP A 864 13.36 -4.62 -31.37
N GLU A 865 12.28 -4.31 -30.64
CA GLU A 865 10.98 -3.91 -31.22
C GLU A 865 10.60 -2.46 -30.96
N ALA A 866 11.08 -1.85 -29.87
CA ALA A 866 10.64 -0.54 -29.45
C ALA A 866 11.09 0.56 -30.44
N LYS A 867 10.10 1.19 -31.07
CA LYS A 867 10.26 2.34 -31.97
C LYS A 867 9.84 3.65 -31.33
N LYS A 868 9.16 3.57 -30.19
CA LYS A 868 8.59 4.71 -29.48
C LYS A 868 8.82 4.55 -28.00
N HIS A 869 9.48 5.51 -27.36
CA HIS A 869 9.77 5.47 -25.94
C HIS A 869 8.82 6.37 -25.17
N LEU A 870 7.98 5.80 -24.33
CA LEU A 870 7.24 6.53 -23.30
C LEU A 870 8.18 6.73 -22.10
N ILE A 871 8.55 7.98 -21.85
CA ILE A 871 9.42 8.37 -20.73
C ILE A 871 8.56 9.00 -19.64
N ILE A 872 8.57 8.42 -18.45
CA ILE A 872 7.86 8.91 -17.27
C ILE A 872 8.88 9.22 -16.18
N ILE A 873 8.82 10.43 -15.64
CA ILE A 873 9.66 10.87 -14.53
C ILE A 873 8.77 11.49 -13.47
N GLU A 874 8.92 11.02 -12.24
CA GLU A 874 8.29 11.63 -11.07
C GLU A 874 9.35 11.94 -10.01
N GLY A 875 9.13 12.99 -9.24
CA GLY A 875 10.01 13.35 -8.13
C GLY A 875 9.73 14.72 -7.57
N MET A 876 10.71 15.23 -6.82
CA MET A 876 10.61 16.51 -6.13
C MET A 876 11.98 17.16 -5.96
N ASP A 877 11.98 18.48 -5.81
CA ASP A 877 13.16 19.22 -5.37
C ASP A 877 13.33 19.18 -3.84
N GLN A 878 14.35 19.88 -3.32
CA GLN A 878 14.59 19.98 -1.89
C GLN A 878 13.57 20.88 -1.15
N GLU A 879 12.78 21.66 -1.89
CA GLU A 879 11.84 22.65 -1.36
C GLU A 879 10.37 22.13 -1.36
N GLY A 880 10.14 20.88 -1.72
CA GLY A 880 8.80 20.29 -1.69
C GLY A 880 7.96 20.59 -2.93
N HIS A 881 8.59 21.04 -4.02
CA HIS A 881 7.93 21.18 -5.32
C HIS A 881 7.95 19.84 -6.05
N PHE A 882 6.76 19.37 -6.44
CA PHE A 882 6.61 18.09 -7.12
C PHE A 882 6.66 18.24 -8.64
N LEU A 883 7.23 17.25 -9.30
CA LEU A 883 7.28 17.15 -10.75
C LEU A 883 6.70 15.82 -11.20
N ARG A 884 5.94 15.90 -12.29
CA ARG A 884 5.75 14.78 -13.21
C ARG A 884 6.09 15.22 -14.62
N PHE A 885 6.87 14.41 -15.32
CA PHE A 885 7.10 14.50 -16.77
C PHE A 885 6.61 13.21 -17.43
N SER A 886 5.91 13.34 -18.56
CA SER A 886 5.50 12.20 -19.40
C SER A 886 5.50 12.63 -20.87
N ARG A 887 6.21 11.90 -21.73
CA ARG A 887 6.25 12.16 -23.18
C ARG A 887 6.66 10.91 -23.95
N ILE A 888 6.10 10.75 -25.14
CA ILE A 888 6.53 9.76 -26.13
C ILE A 888 7.59 10.38 -27.06
N PHE A 889 8.71 9.70 -27.23
CA PHE A 889 9.78 10.02 -28.18
C PHE A 889 9.76 8.99 -29.31
N GLU A 890 10.02 9.43 -30.55
CA GLU A 890 10.01 8.62 -31.78
C GLU A 890 11.26 8.87 -32.62
#